data_AF-A0A1E4BFN6-F1
#
_entry.id   AF-A0A1E4BFN6-F1
#
_cell.length_a   1.000
_cell.length_b   1.000
_cell.length_c   1.000
_cell.angle_alpha   90.00
_cell.angle_beta   90.00
_cell.angle_gamma   90.00
#
_symmetry.space_group_name_H-M   'P 1'
#
loop_
_entity.id
_entity.type
_entity.pdbx_description
1 polymer ?
#
loop_
_entity_poly.entity_id
_entity_poly.type
_entity_poly.pdbx_seq_one_letter_code
_entity_poly.pdbx_strand_id
1 'polypeptide(L)'
;MVPPPMRLRALLLTIALVAAPLTPAHLRAQACPAGKVALVLPGGGVLGIAHVGVMQVMDSLGIVPDLIVGTSMGAITGALYASGYTGRQIDSLARDYNFGPLIGKYAPRAPRSLGANPPLIIWEQGDSSSLALQTSAVREGEVNTLMAAMLLRGNLLARGDFDSLPIPFRAVAAELQTGKRVTLSKGDLAQAVRASFAIPLVFKPVTIDGLALVDGGLAENAPVRVARELGATRVILSRLEPRLPPADPSSYASVALKLVDYLFQANPPVLEPGDVDVRTDVSGYGNLDFSDVAMTELVARGRKAALQLADDPCLPRRPRRQVALLPLASSVVVDRSSATSRRVIVQSLSPVPGAIPDVPALQQRMRDFGESEFFRGIWLNPRVRDDSIVFAPLVERAPHRALAAGLVYDQDLGGSVWVGGVERGFASRNLEASVRTRFGVYRQEATAGLRPSFQLGRTILRPFGSLAVSIEDIRLFDSSGVATPLERAPEVRERMVQGGAEQLLGRDWMLRLAAIYRGWSTRRGDSLAAGDRDAFGAVARIEHTPDRHAYGGAVELDWTNRYRRVAVTVSRPHAWGGVRAVTRLHLGWSSREAPLTARFTLGDKDGFAGFHIGEKLANTETVLQTDLGLPLRGPLQAIATVMGGQVSSDPARPLSGSWYTGARLGLGADSPLGPLRLQYGVNNEGRTAWYFRIGRWF
;
A
#
# COMPACT_ATOMS: atom_id res chain seq x y z
N MET A 1 69.24 -27.90 74.00
CA MET A 1 69.49 -27.26 72.69
C MET A 1 69.45 -28.34 71.61
N VAL A 2 68.33 -28.45 70.88
CA VAL A 2 68.21 -29.05 69.53
C VAL A 2 66.91 -28.48 68.93
N PRO A 3 66.91 -27.84 67.74
CA PRO A 3 65.67 -27.43 67.07
C PRO A 3 65.15 -28.53 66.12
N PRO A 4 63.83 -28.60 65.85
CA PRO A 4 63.24 -29.56 64.91
C PRO A 4 63.20 -29.03 63.45
N PRO A 5 62.98 -29.90 62.45
CA PRO A 5 63.27 -29.62 61.04
C PRO A 5 62.16 -28.82 60.33
N MET A 6 62.60 -27.91 59.45
CA MET A 6 61.76 -27.08 58.58
C MET A 6 61.09 -27.91 57.47
N ARG A 7 59.89 -27.44 57.12
CA ARG A 7 58.85 -28.12 56.33
C ARG A 7 59.17 -28.12 54.82
N LEU A 8 59.38 -29.32 54.26
CA LEU A 8 59.37 -29.64 52.82
C LEU A 8 57.98 -29.50 52.14
N ARG A 9 56.99 -28.90 52.82
CA ARG A 9 55.61 -28.75 52.32
C ARG A 9 55.35 -27.43 51.59
N ALA A 10 56.29 -26.48 51.61
CA ALA A 10 56.09 -25.15 51.02
C ALA A 10 56.55 -25.04 49.55
N LEU A 11 57.39 -25.96 49.05
CA LEU A 11 57.93 -25.86 47.67
C LEU A 11 57.06 -26.56 46.61
N LEU A 12 56.25 -27.54 47.01
CA LEU A 12 55.34 -28.25 46.08
C LEU A 12 54.02 -27.50 45.83
N LEU A 13 53.67 -26.52 46.68
CA LEU A 13 52.45 -25.71 46.51
C LEU A 13 52.65 -24.52 45.55
N THR A 14 53.89 -24.11 45.28
CA THR A 14 54.19 -22.97 44.39
C THR A 14 54.33 -23.36 42.92
N ILE A 15 54.63 -24.63 42.60
CA ILE A 15 54.67 -25.12 41.21
C ILE A 15 53.28 -25.55 40.72
N ALA A 16 52.35 -25.89 41.62
CA ALA A 16 50.97 -26.23 41.28
C ALA A 16 50.07 -25.02 40.99
N LEU A 17 50.51 -23.79 41.30
CA LEU A 17 49.70 -22.56 41.12
C LEU A 17 49.94 -21.84 39.78
N VAL A 18 50.86 -22.33 38.92
CA VAL A 18 51.13 -21.76 37.59
C VAL A 18 50.51 -22.57 36.44
N ALA A 19 50.01 -23.78 36.72
CA ALA A 19 49.26 -24.58 35.76
C ALA A 19 47.75 -24.44 36.00
N ALA A 20 47.19 -23.25 35.79
CA ALA A 20 45.75 -23.13 35.60
C ALA A 20 45.37 -23.99 34.36
N PRO A 21 44.34 -24.85 34.44
CA PRO A 21 43.89 -25.57 33.26
C PRO A 21 43.32 -24.53 32.29
N LEU A 22 44.07 -24.22 31.22
CA LEU A 22 43.53 -23.55 30.06
C LEU A 22 42.33 -24.39 29.61
N THR A 23 41.12 -23.88 29.85
CA THR A 23 39.91 -24.55 29.41
C THR A 23 39.98 -24.72 27.88
N PRO A 24 39.48 -25.83 27.31
CA PRO A 24 39.51 -26.06 25.86
C PRO A 24 38.79 -24.96 25.05
N ALA A 25 37.97 -24.13 25.70
CA ALA A 25 37.36 -22.93 25.12
C ALA A 25 38.38 -21.83 24.77
N HIS A 26 39.41 -21.62 25.62
CA HIS A 26 40.45 -20.62 25.36
C HIS A 26 41.41 -21.06 24.24
N LEU A 27 41.72 -22.36 24.14
CA LEU A 27 42.51 -22.93 23.04
C LEU A 27 41.76 -22.89 21.69
N ARG A 28 40.42 -23.04 21.68
CA ARG A 28 39.60 -22.91 20.46
C ARG A 28 39.48 -21.47 19.95
N ALA A 29 39.41 -20.48 20.84
CA ALA A 29 39.33 -19.07 20.45
C ALA A 29 40.62 -18.57 19.77
N GLN A 30 41.77 -19.19 20.07
CA GLN A 30 43.08 -18.85 19.51
C GLN A 30 43.29 -19.40 18.08
N ALA A 31 42.40 -20.28 17.61
CA ALA A 31 42.44 -20.88 16.27
C ALA A 31 41.53 -20.17 15.23
N CYS A 32 40.80 -19.14 15.63
CA CYS A 32 39.92 -18.40 14.73
C CYS A 32 40.73 -17.36 13.93
N PRO A 33 40.77 -17.44 12.59
CA PRO A 33 41.48 -16.45 11.79
C PRO A 33 40.89 -15.07 12.02
N ALA A 34 41.74 -14.08 12.34
CA ALA A 34 41.32 -12.71 12.49
C ALA A 34 40.79 -12.15 11.17
N GLY A 35 39.67 -11.44 11.21
CA GLY A 35 39.15 -10.72 10.05
C GLY A 35 37.68 -10.36 10.19
N LYS A 36 37.15 -9.68 9.17
CA LYS A 36 35.77 -9.16 9.19
C LYS A 36 34.77 -10.28 8.92
N VAL A 37 33.71 -10.35 9.71
CA VAL A 37 32.58 -11.25 9.50
C VAL A 37 31.42 -10.49 8.88
N ALA A 38 30.98 -10.89 7.69
CA ALA A 38 29.84 -10.30 7.01
C ALA A 38 28.56 -11.13 7.18
N LEU A 39 27.44 -10.46 7.41
CA LEU A 39 26.11 -11.06 7.26
C LEU A 39 25.60 -10.79 5.84
N VAL A 40 25.34 -11.84 5.09
CA VAL A 40 24.84 -11.77 3.70
C VAL A 40 23.37 -12.20 3.68
N LEU A 41 22.53 -11.31 3.16
CA LEU A 41 21.07 -11.45 3.16
C LEU A 41 20.54 -11.45 1.73
N PRO A 42 20.20 -12.62 1.17
CA PRO A 42 19.68 -12.72 -0.18
C PRO A 42 18.30 -12.09 -0.38
N GLY A 43 17.90 -11.92 -1.65
CA GLY A 43 16.52 -11.61 -2.01
C GLY A 43 15.61 -12.84 -1.94
N GLY A 44 14.30 -12.60 -1.84
CA GLY A 44 13.28 -13.67 -1.80
C GLY A 44 11.83 -13.19 -1.64
N GLY A 45 11.51 -11.95 -2.00
CA GLY A 45 10.19 -11.37 -1.72
C GLY A 45 9.83 -11.51 -0.24
N VAL A 46 8.59 -11.90 0.07
CA VAL A 46 8.15 -12.14 1.45
C VAL A 46 8.97 -13.21 2.19
N LEU A 47 9.54 -14.18 1.48
CA LEU A 47 10.32 -15.27 2.09
C LEU A 47 11.54 -14.74 2.85
N GLY A 48 12.06 -13.58 2.44
CA GLY A 48 13.16 -12.89 3.13
C GLY A 48 12.82 -12.43 4.55
N ILE A 49 11.55 -12.46 4.98
CA ILE A 49 11.22 -12.22 6.39
C ILE A 49 11.86 -13.27 7.32
N ALA A 50 12.18 -14.47 6.80
CA ALA A 50 12.93 -15.47 7.54
C ALA A 50 14.27 -14.96 8.09
N HIS A 51 14.92 -14.01 7.40
CA HIS A 51 16.15 -13.37 7.89
C HIS A 51 15.97 -12.72 9.26
N VAL A 52 14.77 -12.21 9.55
CA VAL A 52 14.44 -11.61 10.85
C VAL A 52 14.55 -12.66 11.97
N GLY A 53 14.14 -13.91 11.70
CA GLY A 53 14.33 -15.01 12.63
C GLY A 53 15.81 -15.33 12.88
N VAL A 54 16.65 -15.27 11.85
CA VAL A 54 18.11 -15.43 11.98
C VAL A 54 18.70 -14.30 12.85
N MET A 55 18.30 -13.06 12.60
CA MET A 55 18.71 -11.89 13.40
C MET A 55 18.29 -12.02 14.87
N GLN A 56 17.10 -12.57 15.16
CA GLN A 56 16.64 -12.80 16.53
C GLN A 56 17.57 -13.78 17.29
N VAL A 57 18.07 -14.82 16.62
CA VAL A 57 19.04 -15.75 17.21
C VAL A 57 20.40 -15.08 17.38
N MET A 58 20.89 -14.35 16.37
CA MET A 58 22.13 -13.58 16.47
C MET A 58 22.09 -12.60 17.66
N ASP A 59 20.99 -11.85 17.81
CA ASP A 59 20.75 -10.96 18.95
C ASP A 59 20.82 -11.71 20.29
N SER A 60 20.22 -12.90 20.38
CA SER A 60 20.22 -13.72 21.60
C SER A 60 21.60 -14.28 21.98
N LEU A 61 22.44 -14.54 20.97
CA LEU A 61 23.80 -15.06 21.14
C LEU A 61 24.85 -13.95 21.25
N GLY A 62 24.44 -12.68 21.14
CA GLY A 62 25.34 -11.53 21.12
C GLY A 62 26.24 -11.46 19.88
N ILE A 63 25.87 -12.14 18.79
CA ILE A 63 26.64 -12.15 17.54
C ILE A 63 26.37 -10.86 16.77
N VAL A 64 27.41 -10.06 16.52
CA VAL A 64 27.29 -8.78 15.83
C VAL A 64 28.27 -8.73 14.65
N PRO A 65 27.78 -8.81 13.39
CA PRO A 65 28.65 -8.81 12.22
C PRO A 65 29.37 -7.46 12.06
N ASP A 66 30.46 -7.45 11.29
CA ASP A 66 31.22 -6.24 10.95
C ASP A 66 30.68 -5.52 9.71
N LEU A 67 29.90 -6.23 8.88
CA LEU A 67 29.35 -5.75 7.63
C LEU A 67 28.02 -6.48 7.34
N ILE A 68 27.05 -5.77 6.78
CA ILE A 68 25.83 -6.36 6.24
C ILE A 68 25.75 -6.06 4.75
N VAL A 69 25.51 -7.09 3.93
CA VAL A 69 25.28 -6.94 2.49
C VAL A 69 23.94 -7.60 2.16
N GLY A 70 23.03 -6.84 1.56
CA GLY A 70 21.68 -7.31 1.27
C GLY A 70 21.23 -7.06 -0.16
N THR A 71 20.38 -7.96 -0.66
CA THR A 71 19.68 -7.82 -1.94
C THR A 71 18.17 -7.88 -1.72
N SER A 72 17.38 -7.01 -2.36
CA SER A 72 15.91 -7.04 -2.31
C SER A 72 15.37 -7.04 -0.87
N MET A 73 14.57 -8.03 -0.46
CA MET A 73 14.11 -8.16 0.94
C MET A 73 15.25 -8.28 1.96
N GLY A 74 16.40 -8.86 1.57
CA GLY A 74 17.61 -8.87 2.38
C GLY A 74 18.22 -7.47 2.57
N ALA A 75 18.09 -6.58 1.58
CA ALA A 75 18.47 -5.18 1.72
C ALA A 75 17.52 -4.42 2.66
N ILE A 76 16.21 -4.70 2.61
CA ILE A 76 15.20 -4.10 3.51
C ILE A 76 15.50 -4.48 4.96
N THR A 77 15.54 -5.78 5.25
CA THR A 77 15.79 -6.29 6.61
C THR A 77 17.21 -5.95 7.09
N GLY A 78 18.20 -6.05 6.20
CA GLY A 78 19.59 -5.69 6.47
C GLY A 78 19.79 -4.22 6.82
N ALA A 79 19.18 -3.30 6.08
CA ALA A 79 19.27 -1.87 6.38
C ALA A 79 18.63 -1.51 7.73
N LEU A 80 17.48 -2.12 8.07
CA LEU A 80 16.87 -1.95 9.39
C LEU A 80 17.79 -2.48 10.49
N TYR A 81 18.35 -3.68 10.33
CA TYR A 81 19.24 -4.27 11.33
C TYR A 81 20.54 -3.46 11.49
N ALA A 82 21.13 -3.01 10.38
CA ALA A 82 22.28 -2.12 10.33
C ALA A 82 22.03 -0.78 11.05
N SER A 83 20.79 -0.28 10.99
CA SER A 83 20.35 0.95 11.67
C SER A 83 20.17 0.80 13.19
N GLY A 84 20.43 -0.38 13.74
CA GLY A 84 20.40 -0.66 15.17
C GLY A 84 19.09 -1.28 15.68
N TYR A 85 18.15 -1.63 14.80
CA TYR A 85 16.97 -2.39 15.22
C TYR A 85 17.33 -3.85 15.57
N THR A 86 16.66 -4.40 16.56
CA THR A 86 16.71 -5.84 16.89
C THR A 86 15.80 -6.64 15.96
N GLY A 87 16.07 -7.94 15.79
CA GLY A 87 15.21 -8.82 15.01
C GLY A 87 13.77 -8.85 15.54
N ARG A 88 13.54 -8.63 16.84
CA ARG A 88 12.18 -8.50 17.39
C ARG A 88 11.51 -7.19 16.96
N GLN A 89 12.24 -6.08 16.98
CA GLN A 89 11.70 -4.79 16.54
C GLN A 89 11.39 -4.80 15.04
N ILE A 90 12.22 -5.47 14.22
CA ILE A 90 11.96 -5.62 12.78
C ILE A 90 10.71 -6.46 12.54
N ASP A 91 10.50 -7.55 13.30
CA ASP A 91 9.28 -8.37 13.24
C ASP A 91 8.03 -7.52 13.58
N SER A 92 8.07 -6.71 14.65
CA SER A 92 6.98 -5.78 14.99
C SER A 92 6.71 -4.77 13.86
N LEU A 93 7.75 -4.12 13.33
CA LEU A 93 7.59 -3.15 12.23
C LEU A 93 6.99 -3.81 10.99
N ALA A 94 7.44 -5.01 10.62
CA ALA A 94 6.92 -5.72 9.44
C ALA A 94 5.42 -6.04 9.56
N ARG A 95 4.94 -6.34 10.78
CA ARG A 95 3.51 -6.58 11.06
C ARG A 95 2.69 -5.30 11.02
N ASP A 96 3.24 -4.19 11.51
CA ASP A 96 2.55 -2.90 11.55
C ASP A 96 2.36 -2.29 10.15
N TYR A 97 3.34 -2.43 9.26
CA TYR A 97 3.33 -1.75 7.95
C TYR A 97 2.57 -2.48 6.84
N ASN A 98 2.20 -3.76 7.03
CA ASN A 98 1.32 -4.54 6.15
C ASN A 98 1.54 -4.31 4.62
N PHE A 99 2.62 -4.85 4.08
CA PHE A 99 3.02 -4.71 2.66
C PHE A 99 2.08 -5.39 1.65
N GLY A 100 1.24 -6.34 2.08
CA GLY A 100 0.43 -7.18 1.19
C GLY A 100 -0.48 -6.39 0.22
N PRO A 101 -1.33 -5.46 0.70
CA PRO A 101 -2.17 -4.62 -0.14
C PRO A 101 -1.40 -3.71 -1.11
N LEU A 102 -0.12 -3.43 -0.84
CA LEU A 102 0.71 -2.56 -1.65
C LEU A 102 1.40 -3.30 -2.80
N ILE A 103 1.66 -4.61 -2.65
CA ILE A 103 2.53 -5.39 -3.55
C ILE A 103 1.81 -6.58 -4.22
N GLY A 104 0.60 -6.95 -3.79
CA GLY A 104 -0.03 -8.21 -4.17
C GLY A 104 -1.07 -8.20 -5.30
N LYS A 105 -1.55 -7.04 -5.78
CA LYS A 105 -2.59 -6.97 -6.84
C LYS A 105 -2.36 -5.81 -7.80
N TYR A 106 -2.14 -6.11 -9.08
CA TYR A 106 -2.22 -5.10 -10.16
C TYR A 106 -3.63 -4.50 -10.14
N ALA A 107 -3.71 -3.26 -9.66
CA ALA A 107 -4.93 -2.47 -9.60
C ALA A 107 -4.58 -1.08 -10.11
N PRO A 108 -4.68 -0.83 -11.42
CA PRO A 108 -4.37 0.47 -11.98
C PRO A 108 -5.31 1.48 -11.34
N ARG A 109 -4.78 2.63 -10.92
CA ARG A 109 -5.55 3.63 -10.19
C ARG A 109 -5.54 4.92 -10.98
N ALA A 110 -6.72 5.28 -11.49
CA ALA A 110 -6.93 6.58 -12.08
C ALA A 110 -6.80 7.67 -11.00
N PRO A 111 -6.35 8.88 -11.37
CA PRO A 111 -6.40 10.02 -10.46
C PRO A 111 -7.82 10.21 -9.89
N ARG A 112 -7.95 10.63 -8.63
CA ARG A 112 -9.26 10.83 -7.96
C ARG A 112 -10.14 11.83 -8.69
N SER A 113 -9.55 12.74 -9.47
CA SER A 113 -10.29 13.67 -10.33
C SER A 113 -11.12 12.98 -11.43
N LEU A 114 -10.76 11.75 -11.81
CA LEU A 114 -11.59 10.89 -12.67
C LEU A 114 -12.64 10.09 -11.88
N GLY A 115 -12.73 10.24 -10.56
CA GLY A 115 -13.69 9.55 -9.69
C GLY A 115 -13.21 8.17 -9.23
N ALA A 116 -14.11 7.42 -8.58
CA ALA A 116 -13.78 6.18 -7.87
C ALA A 116 -13.74 4.92 -8.74
N ASN A 117 -14.25 4.98 -9.97
CA ASN A 117 -14.31 3.80 -10.84
C ASN A 117 -12.89 3.36 -11.22
N PRO A 118 -12.53 2.08 -10.99
CA PRO A 118 -11.21 1.60 -11.36
C PRO A 118 -11.09 1.53 -12.90
N PRO A 119 -9.96 1.98 -13.45
CA PRO A 119 -9.67 1.80 -14.87
C PRO A 119 -9.31 0.35 -15.17
N LEU A 120 -9.50 -0.04 -16.41
CA LEU A 120 -8.92 -1.25 -17.00
C LEU A 120 -7.48 -0.97 -17.45
N ILE A 121 -7.25 0.22 -17.98
CA ILE A 121 -5.99 0.61 -18.60
C ILE A 121 -5.71 2.08 -18.34
N ILE A 122 -4.43 2.41 -18.10
CA ILE A 122 -3.97 3.78 -17.93
C ILE A 122 -2.71 4.00 -18.75
N TRP A 123 -2.69 5.08 -19.52
CA TRP A 123 -1.49 5.64 -20.13
C TRP A 123 -1.07 6.88 -19.38
N GLU A 124 0.21 6.99 -19.09
CA GLU A 124 0.78 8.07 -18.32
C GLU A 124 1.90 8.75 -19.11
N GLN A 125 1.96 10.07 -19.02
CA GLN A 125 3.06 10.86 -19.54
C GLN A 125 3.79 11.53 -18.38
N GLY A 126 5.02 11.07 -18.11
CA GLY A 126 5.95 11.71 -17.17
C GLY A 126 6.79 12.78 -17.87
N ASP A 127 8.05 12.94 -17.52
CA ASP A 127 8.93 13.92 -18.21
C ASP A 127 9.30 13.49 -19.65
N SER A 128 8.96 12.26 -20.05
CA SER A 128 9.08 11.77 -21.43
C SER A 128 8.03 12.38 -22.36
N SER A 129 8.38 12.55 -23.63
CA SER A 129 7.43 12.93 -24.69
C SER A 129 6.44 11.81 -25.07
N SER A 130 6.70 10.56 -24.65
CA SER A 130 5.86 9.40 -24.97
C SER A 130 4.82 9.10 -23.89
N LEU A 131 3.59 8.77 -24.30
CA LEU A 131 2.62 8.10 -23.45
C LEU A 131 3.08 6.67 -23.18
N ALA A 132 3.28 6.32 -21.91
CA ALA A 132 3.67 4.98 -21.48
C ALA A 132 2.49 4.29 -20.80
N LEU A 133 2.25 3.02 -21.14
CA LEU A 133 1.30 2.19 -20.43
C LEU A 133 1.73 2.06 -18.95
N GLN A 134 0.80 2.22 -18.02
CA GLN A 134 1.07 1.93 -16.61
C GLN A 134 1.21 0.42 -16.41
N THR A 135 2.45 -0.06 -16.35
CA THR A 135 2.77 -1.49 -16.21
C THR A 135 3.06 -1.93 -14.78
N SER A 136 3.22 -0.99 -13.83
CA SER A 136 3.52 -1.33 -12.43
C SER A 136 2.30 -1.93 -11.71
N ALA A 137 2.48 -3.09 -11.09
CA ALA A 137 1.42 -3.81 -10.36
C ALA A 137 1.10 -3.28 -8.96
N VAL A 138 1.67 -2.14 -8.61
CA VAL A 138 1.79 -1.68 -7.22
C VAL A 138 1.62 -0.17 -7.11
N ARG A 139 1.29 0.30 -5.91
CA ARG A 139 1.12 1.72 -5.60
C ARG A 139 2.49 2.35 -5.31
N GLU A 140 3.23 2.72 -6.35
CA GLU A 140 4.62 3.21 -6.20
C GLU A 140 4.76 4.39 -5.23
N GLY A 141 3.84 5.36 -5.28
CA GLY A 141 3.80 6.48 -4.33
C GLY A 141 3.78 6.02 -2.87
N GLU A 142 2.81 5.16 -2.54
CA GLU A 142 2.62 4.62 -1.19
C GLU A 142 3.80 3.72 -0.78
N VAL A 143 4.32 2.88 -1.68
CA VAL A 143 5.49 2.02 -1.39
C VAL A 143 6.74 2.85 -1.14
N ASN A 144 7.02 3.84 -1.99
CA ASN A 144 8.23 4.67 -1.89
C ASN A 144 8.24 5.48 -0.58
N THR A 145 7.12 6.10 -0.21
CA THR A 145 7.04 6.86 1.05
C THR A 145 7.01 5.97 2.28
N LEU A 146 6.40 4.79 2.19
CA LEU A 146 6.49 3.78 3.24
C LEU A 146 7.96 3.39 3.48
N MET A 147 8.70 3.06 2.42
CA MET A 147 10.13 2.74 2.50
C MET A 147 10.94 3.88 3.10
N ALA A 148 10.70 5.11 2.64
CA ALA A 148 11.36 6.30 3.16
C ALA A 148 11.05 6.57 4.64
N ALA A 149 9.81 6.34 5.08
CA ALA A 149 9.43 6.43 6.49
C ALA A 149 10.06 5.32 7.33
N MET A 150 10.01 4.06 6.88
CA MET A 150 10.57 2.91 7.60
C MET A 150 12.07 3.04 7.84
N LEU A 151 12.80 3.49 6.82
CA LEU A 151 14.25 3.63 6.87
C LEU A 151 14.72 5.01 7.34
N LEU A 152 13.80 5.90 7.74
CA LEU A 152 14.12 7.27 8.14
C LEU A 152 15.23 7.33 9.19
N ARG A 153 15.09 6.55 10.27
CA ARG A 153 16.09 6.51 11.34
C ARG A 153 17.47 6.12 10.80
N GLY A 154 17.53 5.08 9.98
CA GLY A 154 18.76 4.63 9.35
C GLY A 154 19.36 5.69 8.44
N ASN A 155 18.52 6.34 7.64
CA ASN A 155 18.94 7.40 6.73
C ASN A 155 19.57 8.59 7.48
N LEU A 156 18.98 8.98 8.62
CA LEU A 156 19.51 10.03 9.50
C LEU A 156 20.85 9.65 10.14
N LEU A 157 21.03 8.38 10.54
CA LEU A 157 22.29 7.87 11.10
C LEU A 157 23.39 7.76 10.05
N ALA A 158 23.04 7.30 8.85
CA ALA A 158 23.97 7.16 7.74
C ALA A 158 24.52 8.53 7.28
N ARG A 159 23.69 9.58 7.30
CA ARG A 159 24.10 10.93 6.85
C ARG A 159 24.70 10.94 5.43
N GLY A 160 24.16 10.07 4.56
CA GLY A 160 24.66 9.90 3.20
C GLY A 160 25.79 8.87 3.05
N ASP A 161 26.29 8.28 4.14
CA ASP A 161 27.34 7.23 4.12
C ASP A 161 26.90 6.01 4.94
N PHE A 162 26.75 4.86 4.29
CA PHE A 162 26.24 3.66 4.95
C PHE A 162 27.29 2.99 5.87
N ASP A 163 28.55 3.44 5.84
CA ASP A 163 29.56 3.05 6.83
C ASP A 163 29.37 3.76 8.19
N SER A 164 28.59 4.86 8.23
CA SER A 164 28.23 5.54 9.48
C SER A 164 27.14 4.85 10.30
N LEU A 165 26.48 3.84 9.73
CA LEU A 165 25.47 3.06 10.45
C LEU A 165 26.10 2.26 11.61
N PRO A 166 25.33 1.88 12.65
CA PRO A 166 25.81 1.02 13.73
C PRO A 166 26.56 -0.23 13.25
N ILE A 167 26.13 -0.80 12.11
CA ILE A 167 26.87 -1.81 11.35
C ILE A 167 26.97 -1.31 9.90
N PRO A 168 28.17 -1.23 9.29
CA PRO A 168 28.32 -0.92 7.87
C PRO A 168 27.39 -1.72 6.97
N PHE A 169 26.77 -1.06 5.98
CA PHE A 169 25.76 -1.67 5.13
C PHE A 169 26.00 -1.44 3.64
N ARG A 170 25.65 -2.42 2.82
CA ARG A 170 25.57 -2.30 1.36
C ARG A 170 24.27 -2.91 0.84
N ALA A 171 23.61 -2.19 -0.06
CA ALA A 171 22.51 -2.72 -0.86
C ALA A 171 23.03 -3.08 -2.27
N VAL A 172 22.60 -4.22 -2.81
CA VAL A 172 22.98 -4.65 -4.16
C VAL A 172 21.82 -4.44 -5.12
N ALA A 173 22.07 -3.74 -6.22
CA ALA A 173 21.15 -3.54 -7.33
C ALA A 173 21.78 -4.02 -8.64
N ALA A 174 20.99 -4.08 -9.71
CA ALA A 174 21.49 -4.35 -11.06
C ALA A 174 21.21 -3.15 -11.97
N GLU A 175 22.18 -2.75 -12.78
CA GLU A 175 21.96 -1.75 -13.83
C GLU A 175 21.14 -2.37 -14.96
N LEU A 176 20.00 -1.76 -15.30
CA LEU A 176 19.06 -2.31 -16.27
C LEU A 176 19.67 -2.51 -17.67
N GLN A 177 20.53 -1.60 -18.12
CA GLN A 177 21.06 -1.66 -19.50
C GLN A 177 22.13 -2.72 -19.68
N THR A 178 22.99 -2.94 -18.68
CA THR A 178 24.16 -3.82 -18.79
C THR A 178 24.01 -5.13 -18.02
N GLY A 179 23.04 -5.21 -17.10
CA GLY A 179 22.90 -6.31 -16.14
C GLY A 179 23.98 -6.34 -15.07
N LYS A 180 24.90 -5.36 -15.04
CA LYS A 180 26.02 -5.35 -14.09
C LYS A 180 25.54 -5.04 -12.69
N ARG A 181 26.21 -5.66 -11.71
CA ARG A 181 26.01 -5.42 -10.29
C ARG A 181 26.42 -3.99 -9.93
N VAL A 182 25.57 -3.30 -9.19
CA VAL A 182 25.83 -2.00 -8.59
C VAL A 182 25.74 -2.13 -7.07
N THR A 183 26.84 -1.86 -6.38
CA THR A 183 26.90 -1.90 -4.91
C THR A 183 26.68 -0.50 -4.36
N LEU A 184 25.54 -0.29 -3.71
CA LEU A 184 25.12 0.99 -3.16
C LEU A 184 25.62 1.13 -1.71
N SER A 185 26.45 2.15 -1.47
CA SER A 185 27.13 2.40 -0.19
C SER A 185 26.89 3.79 0.39
N LYS A 186 26.23 4.69 -0.36
CA LYS A 186 26.07 6.11 -0.03
C LYS A 186 24.78 6.66 -0.60
N GLY A 187 24.41 7.87 -0.17
CA GLY A 187 23.21 8.58 -0.60
C GLY A 187 22.01 8.37 0.33
N ASP A 188 20.80 8.41 -0.22
CA ASP A 188 19.59 8.14 0.55
C ASP A 188 19.41 6.63 0.75
N LEU A 189 19.41 6.19 2.01
CA LEU A 189 19.32 4.77 2.37
C LEU A 189 18.02 4.14 1.84
N ALA A 190 16.90 4.85 1.90
CA ALA A 190 15.63 4.32 1.45
C ALA A 190 15.56 4.19 -0.06
N GLN A 191 16.11 5.17 -0.79
CA GLN A 191 16.22 5.11 -2.25
C GLN A 191 17.11 3.95 -2.69
N ALA A 192 18.25 3.75 -2.01
CA ALA A 192 19.18 2.66 -2.33
C ALA A 192 18.56 1.28 -2.09
N VAL A 193 17.88 1.09 -0.95
CA VAL A 193 17.14 -0.15 -0.67
C VAL A 193 15.98 -0.34 -1.66
N ARG A 194 15.25 0.72 -2.02
CA ARG A 194 14.16 0.65 -3.00
C ARG A 194 14.65 0.27 -4.40
N ALA A 195 15.84 0.71 -4.81
CA ALA A 195 16.49 0.28 -6.05
C ALA A 195 16.83 -1.21 -6.01
N SER A 196 17.40 -1.69 -4.89
CA SER A 196 17.68 -3.11 -4.66
C SER A 196 16.41 -3.99 -4.67
N PHE A 197 15.24 -3.41 -4.40
CA PHE A 197 13.91 -4.05 -4.38
C PHE A 197 13.04 -3.68 -5.59
N ALA A 198 13.63 -3.18 -6.68
CA ALA A 198 12.89 -2.80 -7.90
C ALA A 198 12.69 -4.00 -8.84
N ILE A 199 11.86 -4.97 -8.41
CA ILE A 199 11.59 -6.20 -9.16
C ILE A 199 10.98 -5.86 -10.54
N PRO A 200 11.57 -6.33 -11.66
CA PRO A 200 11.00 -6.13 -12.99
C PRO A 200 9.54 -6.60 -13.07
N LEU A 201 8.72 -5.93 -13.89
CA LEU A 201 7.27 -6.15 -14.06
C LEU A 201 6.40 -5.77 -12.86
N VAL A 202 6.96 -5.68 -11.65
CA VAL A 202 6.25 -5.24 -10.44
C VAL A 202 6.44 -3.74 -10.24
N PHE A 203 7.69 -3.28 -10.30
CA PHE A 203 8.12 -1.91 -10.05
C PHE A 203 8.83 -1.31 -11.26
N LYS A 204 8.75 0.02 -11.40
CA LYS A 204 9.63 0.77 -12.30
C LYS A 204 11.07 0.78 -11.76
N PRO A 205 12.07 0.84 -12.66
CA PRO A 205 13.46 1.06 -12.29
C PRO A 205 13.63 2.37 -11.50
N VAL A 206 14.51 2.35 -10.50
CA VAL A 206 14.87 3.54 -9.71
C VAL A 206 16.11 4.17 -10.33
N THR A 207 16.08 5.48 -10.56
CA THR A 207 17.24 6.18 -11.11
C THR A 207 18.11 6.75 -10.00
N ILE A 208 19.38 6.33 -9.93
CA ILE A 208 20.40 6.86 -9.01
C ILE A 208 21.63 7.22 -9.84
N ASP A 209 22.12 8.45 -9.71
CA ASP A 209 23.30 8.96 -10.43
C ASP A 209 23.26 8.73 -11.96
N GLY A 210 22.07 8.81 -12.55
CA GLY A 210 21.84 8.60 -13.99
C GLY A 210 21.71 7.15 -14.43
N LEU A 211 21.91 6.18 -13.53
CA LEU A 211 21.74 4.76 -13.80
C LEU A 211 20.30 4.34 -13.49
N ALA A 212 19.66 3.64 -14.42
CA ALA A 212 18.39 2.97 -14.18
C ALA A 212 18.65 1.63 -13.48
N LEU A 213 18.32 1.55 -12.19
CA LEU A 213 18.58 0.39 -11.34
C LEU A 213 17.32 -0.44 -11.13
N VAL A 214 17.49 -1.76 -11.20
CA VAL A 214 16.47 -2.79 -10.90
C VAL A 214 16.97 -3.71 -9.78
N ASP A 215 16.09 -4.63 -9.34
CA ASP A 215 16.39 -5.56 -8.26
C ASP A 215 17.74 -6.27 -8.46
N GLY A 216 18.56 -6.27 -7.40
CA GLY A 216 19.90 -6.84 -7.43
C GLY A 216 19.93 -8.34 -7.62
N GLY A 217 18.79 -9.02 -7.44
CA GLY A 217 18.64 -10.45 -7.70
C GLY A 217 19.04 -10.84 -9.11
N LEU A 218 18.87 -9.94 -10.10
CA LEU A 218 19.28 -10.19 -11.48
C LEU A 218 20.80 -10.28 -11.67
N ALA A 219 21.57 -9.60 -10.82
CA ALA A 219 23.03 -9.59 -10.89
C ALA A 219 23.63 -10.57 -9.87
N GLU A 220 23.29 -10.42 -8.59
CA GLU A 220 23.80 -11.23 -7.50
C GLU A 220 22.78 -11.31 -6.35
N ASN A 221 21.90 -12.31 -6.40
CA ASN A 221 20.83 -12.47 -5.41
C ASN A 221 21.36 -12.76 -4.00
N ALA A 222 22.45 -13.52 -3.86
CA ALA A 222 23.14 -13.78 -2.60
C ALA A 222 24.54 -13.13 -2.65
N PRO A 223 24.71 -11.88 -2.20
CA PRO A 223 25.86 -11.05 -2.53
C PRO A 223 27.14 -11.36 -1.72
N VAL A 224 27.57 -12.62 -1.72
CA VAL A 224 28.77 -13.09 -1.03
C VAL A 224 30.04 -12.50 -1.65
N ARG A 225 30.07 -12.32 -2.98
CA ARG A 225 31.24 -11.75 -3.65
C ARG A 225 31.48 -10.31 -3.22
N VAL A 226 30.40 -9.54 -3.05
CA VAL A 226 30.48 -8.17 -2.54
C VAL A 226 31.04 -8.13 -1.11
N ALA A 227 30.61 -9.05 -0.23
CA ALA A 227 31.17 -9.15 1.11
C ALA A 227 32.68 -9.43 1.09
N ARG A 228 33.12 -10.35 0.21
CA ARG A 228 34.55 -10.67 0.00
C ARG A 228 35.34 -9.49 -0.53
N GLU A 229 34.84 -8.78 -1.54
CA GLU A 229 35.46 -7.57 -2.10
C GLU A 229 35.66 -6.47 -1.03
N LEU A 230 34.81 -6.45 0.01
CA LEU A 230 34.91 -5.52 1.14
C LEU A 230 35.78 -6.02 2.31
N GLY A 231 36.48 -7.15 2.09
CA GLY A 231 37.46 -7.71 3.02
C GLY A 231 36.86 -8.62 4.09
N ALA A 232 35.65 -9.15 3.89
CA ALA A 232 35.10 -10.18 4.79
C ALA A 232 35.87 -11.48 4.63
N THR A 233 36.53 -11.95 5.69
CA THR A 233 37.23 -13.25 5.71
C THR A 233 36.29 -14.41 6.05
N ARG A 234 35.11 -14.08 6.59
CA ARG A 234 34.05 -15.04 6.90
C ARG A 234 32.68 -14.44 6.61
N VAL A 235 31.75 -15.28 6.15
CA VAL A 235 30.37 -14.92 5.81
C VAL A 235 29.40 -15.78 6.60
N ILE A 236 28.37 -15.13 7.15
CA ILE A 236 27.12 -15.77 7.58
C ILE A 236 26.11 -15.54 6.47
N LEU A 237 25.80 -16.56 5.68
CA LEU A 237 24.81 -16.49 4.62
C LEU A 237 23.44 -16.94 5.17
N SER A 238 22.44 -16.07 5.15
CA SER A 238 21.06 -16.46 5.47
C SER A 238 20.35 -16.98 4.21
N ARG A 239 20.66 -18.21 3.79
CA ARG A 239 20.13 -18.78 2.54
C ARG A 239 18.65 -19.16 2.69
N LEU A 240 17.83 -18.72 1.73
CA LEU A 240 16.45 -19.18 1.57
C LEU A 240 16.43 -20.35 0.59
N GLU A 241 15.65 -21.39 0.89
CA GLU A 241 15.48 -22.57 0.01
C GLU A 241 14.07 -22.65 -0.56
N PRO A 242 13.72 -21.77 -1.53
CA PRO A 242 12.40 -21.81 -2.15
C PRO A 242 12.28 -23.04 -3.04
N ARG A 243 11.19 -23.78 -2.88
CA ARG A 243 10.66 -24.62 -3.96
C ARG A 243 9.81 -23.73 -4.84
N LEU A 244 10.37 -23.29 -5.97
CA LEU A 244 9.62 -22.43 -6.88
C LEU A 244 8.35 -23.18 -7.35
N PRO A 245 7.15 -22.64 -7.12
CA PRO A 245 5.93 -23.26 -7.61
C PRO A 245 5.97 -23.36 -9.15
N PRO A 246 5.26 -24.32 -9.76
CA PRO A 246 5.11 -24.35 -11.21
C PRO A 246 4.47 -23.04 -11.67
N ALA A 247 4.97 -22.49 -12.77
CA ALA A 247 4.30 -21.38 -13.43
C ALA A 247 3.00 -21.88 -14.06
N ASP A 248 1.97 -21.04 -14.08
CA ASP A 248 0.79 -21.29 -14.90
C ASP A 248 1.14 -20.96 -16.37
N PRO A 249 1.27 -21.96 -17.25
CA PRO A 249 1.67 -21.73 -18.63
C PRO A 249 0.62 -20.94 -19.42
N SER A 250 -0.61 -20.84 -18.94
CA SER A 250 -1.68 -20.04 -19.57
C SER A 250 -1.59 -18.54 -19.23
N SER A 251 -0.76 -18.17 -18.24
CA SER A 251 -0.60 -16.79 -17.77
C SER A 251 0.77 -16.23 -18.17
N TYR A 252 0.79 -15.32 -19.14
CA TYR A 252 2.01 -14.62 -19.54
C TYR A 252 2.72 -13.91 -18.37
N ALA A 253 1.95 -13.35 -17.44
CA ALA A 253 2.51 -12.74 -16.23
C ALA A 253 3.17 -13.77 -15.31
N SER A 254 2.56 -14.96 -15.14
CA SER A 254 3.13 -16.05 -14.35
C SER A 254 4.41 -16.58 -15.00
N VAL A 255 4.41 -16.76 -16.33
CA VAL A 255 5.61 -17.16 -17.09
C VAL A 255 6.71 -16.12 -16.95
N ALA A 256 6.41 -14.84 -17.12
CA ALA A 256 7.40 -13.78 -17.03
C ALA A 256 8.02 -13.65 -15.63
N LEU A 257 7.21 -13.74 -14.56
CA LEU A 257 7.71 -13.76 -13.18
C LEU A 257 8.56 -15.00 -12.90
N LYS A 258 8.21 -16.16 -13.47
CA LYS A 258 9.01 -17.38 -13.37
C LYS A 258 10.38 -17.24 -14.03
N LEU A 259 10.46 -16.53 -15.16
CA LEU A 259 11.75 -16.21 -15.80
C LEU A 259 12.62 -15.33 -14.90
N VAL A 260 12.02 -14.35 -14.20
CA VAL A 260 12.73 -13.54 -13.20
C VAL A 260 13.25 -14.41 -12.06
N ASP A 261 12.45 -15.34 -11.54
CA ASP A 261 12.89 -16.28 -10.49
C ASP A 261 14.10 -17.13 -10.94
N TYR A 262 14.16 -17.56 -12.20
CA TYR A 262 15.32 -18.27 -12.74
C TYR A 262 16.56 -17.38 -12.81
N LEU A 263 16.41 -16.13 -13.23
CA LEU A 263 17.50 -15.16 -13.24
C LEU A 263 18.05 -14.93 -11.83
N PHE A 264 17.19 -14.88 -10.81
CA PHE A 264 17.63 -14.76 -9.41
C PHE A 264 18.42 -15.97 -8.89
N GLN A 265 18.28 -17.13 -9.52
CA GLN A 265 18.97 -18.36 -9.15
C GLN A 265 20.17 -18.68 -10.04
N ALA A 266 20.37 -17.93 -11.13
CA ALA A 266 21.40 -18.19 -12.12
C ALA A 266 22.84 -18.11 -11.55
N ASN A 267 23.04 -17.32 -10.49
CA ASN A 267 24.34 -17.09 -9.86
C ASN A 267 24.32 -17.56 -8.39
N PRO A 268 24.49 -18.86 -8.12
CA PRO A 268 24.53 -19.36 -6.74
C PRO A 268 25.78 -18.84 -6.00
N PRO A 269 25.66 -18.54 -4.69
CA PRO A 269 26.79 -18.08 -3.90
C PRO A 269 27.81 -19.20 -3.69
N VAL A 270 29.10 -18.86 -3.78
CA VAL A 270 30.22 -19.73 -3.45
C VAL A 270 30.66 -19.40 -2.01
N LEU A 271 30.65 -20.41 -1.14
CA LEU A 271 31.11 -20.30 0.24
C LEU A 271 32.49 -20.95 0.39
N GLU A 272 33.31 -20.38 1.26
CA GLU A 272 34.64 -20.87 1.59
C GLU A 272 34.65 -21.62 2.93
N PRO A 273 35.68 -22.44 3.20
CA PRO A 273 35.83 -23.08 4.50
C PRO A 273 35.81 -22.06 5.65
N GLY A 274 34.89 -22.27 6.59
CA GLY A 274 34.69 -21.38 7.74
C GLY A 274 33.50 -20.43 7.60
N ASP A 275 32.91 -20.28 6.41
CA ASP A 275 31.61 -19.63 6.26
C ASP A 275 30.49 -20.46 6.89
N VAL A 276 29.43 -19.78 7.32
CA VAL A 276 28.24 -20.41 7.90
C VAL A 276 27.05 -20.24 6.97
N ASP A 277 26.51 -21.35 6.47
CA ASP A 277 25.32 -21.38 5.61
C ASP A 277 24.05 -21.64 6.43
N VAL A 278 23.34 -20.59 6.78
CA VAL A 278 22.07 -20.67 7.51
C VAL A 278 20.94 -20.93 6.52
N ARG A 279 20.70 -22.22 6.23
CA ARG A 279 19.70 -22.69 5.26
C ARG A 279 18.32 -22.74 5.90
N THR A 280 17.41 -21.90 5.42
CA THR A 280 16.03 -21.85 5.90
C THR A 280 15.07 -22.45 4.88
N ASP A 281 14.35 -23.49 5.30
CA ASP A 281 13.27 -24.08 4.52
C ASP A 281 12.07 -23.14 4.49
N VAL A 282 11.78 -22.60 3.30
CA VAL A 282 10.65 -21.69 3.05
C VAL A 282 9.59 -22.34 2.17
N SER A 283 9.64 -23.67 2.01
CA SER A 283 8.68 -24.43 1.22
C SER A 283 7.25 -24.30 1.77
N GLY A 284 6.29 -24.29 0.84
CA GLY A 284 4.86 -24.09 1.14
C GLY A 284 4.38 -22.64 1.06
N TYR A 285 5.28 -21.67 0.88
CA TYR A 285 4.95 -20.25 0.77
C TYR A 285 5.42 -19.67 -0.57
N GLY A 286 4.65 -18.73 -1.13
CA GLY A 286 5.02 -18.00 -2.35
C GLY A 286 5.72 -16.67 -2.04
N ASN A 287 6.53 -16.16 -2.97
CA ASN A 287 7.30 -14.90 -2.81
C ASN A 287 6.44 -13.64 -2.56
N LEU A 288 5.12 -13.71 -2.80
CA LEU A 288 4.17 -12.62 -2.62
C LEU A 288 3.09 -12.91 -1.56
N ASP A 289 3.23 -13.99 -0.77
CA ASP A 289 2.29 -14.34 0.31
C ASP A 289 2.61 -13.58 1.62
N PHE A 290 2.17 -12.32 1.69
CA PHE A 290 2.30 -11.47 2.89
C PHE A 290 1.21 -11.70 3.94
N SER A 291 0.70 -12.94 4.06
CA SER A 291 -0.26 -13.27 5.12
C SER A 291 0.41 -13.33 6.51
N ASP A 292 -0.33 -12.98 7.56
CA ASP A 292 0.20 -13.00 8.94
C ASP A 292 0.69 -14.41 9.35
N VAL A 293 0.05 -15.45 8.80
CA VAL A 293 0.43 -16.86 8.99
C VAL A 293 1.79 -17.12 8.34
N ALA A 294 1.96 -16.77 7.06
CA ALA A 294 3.22 -16.95 6.35
C ALA A 294 4.36 -16.21 7.05
N MET A 295 4.15 -14.94 7.40
CA MET A 295 5.15 -14.11 8.08
C MET A 295 5.59 -14.73 9.42
N THR A 296 4.63 -15.20 10.22
CA THR A 296 4.92 -15.80 11.54
C THR A 296 5.70 -17.11 11.42
N GLU A 297 5.28 -17.99 10.49
CA GLU A 297 5.96 -19.27 10.28
C GLU A 297 7.38 -19.07 9.71
N LEU A 298 7.55 -18.19 8.71
CA LEU A 298 8.85 -17.93 8.09
C LEU A 298 9.87 -17.38 9.11
N VAL A 299 9.46 -16.47 10.00
CA VAL A 299 10.32 -16.00 11.11
C VAL A 299 10.68 -17.15 12.06
N ALA A 300 9.73 -18.02 12.38
CA ALA A 300 9.99 -19.17 13.26
C ALA A 300 10.98 -20.17 12.61
N ARG A 301 10.85 -20.43 11.31
CA ARG A 301 11.78 -21.29 10.55
C ARG A 301 13.17 -20.68 10.47
N GLY A 302 13.28 -19.37 10.25
CA GLY A 302 14.55 -18.64 10.28
C GLY A 302 15.24 -18.76 11.65
N ARG A 303 14.50 -18.61 12.75
CA ARG A 303 15.05 -18.86 14.10
C ARG A 303 15.59 -20.27 14.25
N LYS A 304 14.81 -21.28 13.84
CA LYS A 304 15.21 -22.68 13.93
C LYS A 304 16.50 -22.97 13.15
N ALA A 305 16.59 -22.45 11.92
CA ALA A 305 17.77 -22.62 11.05
C ALA A 305 19.04 -21.98 11.64
N ALA A 306 18.89 -20.89 12.38
CA ALA A 306 20.01 -20.14 12.94
C ALA A 306 20.57 -20.69 14.26
N LEU A 307 19.94 -21.70 14.87
CA LEU A 307 20.43 -22.28 16.13
C LEU A 307 21.87 -22.81 16.04
N GLN A 308 22.27 -23.28 14.85
CA GLN A 308 23.65 -23.73 14.57
C GLN A 308 24.71 -22.64 14.78
N LEU A 309 24.34 -21.35 14.80
CA LEU A 309 25.28 -20.25 15.08
C LEU A 309 25.84 -20.31 16.51
N ALA A 310 25.17 -21.00 17.42
CA ALA A 310 25.66 -21.19 18.79
C ALA A 310 26.96 -22.01 18.83
N ASP A 311 27.11 -22.94 17.88
CA ASP A 311 28.19 -23.93 17.85
C ASP A 311 29.51 -23.38 17.27
N ASP A 312 29.47 -22.24 16.58
CA ASP A 312 30.65 -21.62 15.99
C ASP A 312 31.34 -20.65 16.98
N PRO A 313 32.52 -21.00 17.53
CA PRO A 313 33.24 -20.13 18.46
C PRO A 313 33.87 -18.92 17.78
N CYS A 314 34.02 -18.93 16.45
CA CYS A 314 34.74 -17.90 15.70
C CYS A 314 33.85 -16.74 15.24
N LEU A 315 32.55 -16.77 15.56
CA LEU A 315 31.65 -15.65 15.30
C LEU A 315 31.82 -14.53 16.34
N PRO A 316 31.79 -13.25 15.94
CA PRO A 316 32.07 -12.12 16.81
C PRO A 316 30.95 -11.93 17.84
N ARG A 317 31.20 -12.31 19.09
CA ARG A 317 30.29 -12.07 20.22
C ARG A 317 30.69 -10.80 20.94
N ARG A 318 29.88 -9.74 20.80
CA ARG A 318 30.16 -8.42 21.38
C ARG A 318 28.87 -7.65 21.65
N PRO A 319 28.85 -6.72 22.62
CA PRO A 319 27.69 -5.86 22.81
C PRO A 319 27.42 -5.05 21.54
N ARG A 320 26.14 -4.90 21.18
CA ARG A 320 25.76 -4.01 20.07
C ARG A 320 26.19 -2.59 20.42
N ARG A 321 26.81 -1.91 19.46
CA ARG A 321 27.21 -0.51 19.59
C ARG A 321 25.97 0.32 19.97
N GLN A 322 26.07 1.17 20.98
CA GLN A 322 24.97 2.08 21.32
C GLN A 322 24.64 2.92 20.09
N VAL A 323 23.34 3.06 19.79
CA VAL A 323 22.89 3.86 18.66
C VAL A 323 23.32 5.29 18.92
N ALA A 324 24.13 5.85 18.01
CA ALA A 324 24.56 7.23 18.10
C ALA A 324 23.34 8.15 18.25
N LEU A 325 23.51 9.25 18.99
CA LEU A 325 22.51 10.31 19.01
C LEU A 325 22.26 10.77 17.57
N LEU A 326 20.99 10.97 17.24
CA LEU A 326 20.63 11.50 15.92
C LEU A 326 21.24 12.91 15.76
N PRO A 327 21.77 13.23 14.57
CA PRO A 327 22.34 14.55 14.32
C PRO A 327 21.26 15.65 14.42
N LEU A 328 21.68 16.86 14.80
CA LEU A 328 20.82 18.03 14.75
C LEU A 328 20.44 18.30 13.29
N ALA A 329 19.19 18.69 13.04
CA ALA A 329 18.77 19.05 11.70
C ALA A 329 18.59 20.56 11.57
N SER A 330 19.17 21.14 10.51
CA SER A 330 19.24 22.59 10.36
C SER A 330 18.23 23.15 9.37
N SER A 331 18.04 22.51 8.21
CA SER A 331 17.14 23.01 7.17
C SER A 331 16.79 21.97 6.09
N VAL A 332 15.80 22.30 5.26
CA VAL A 332 15.51 21.63 3.99
C VAL A 332 15.94 22.54 2.85
N VAL A 333 16.79 22.03 1.95
CA VAL A 333 17.21 22.71 0.73
C VAL A 333 16.61 21.98 -0.45
N VAL A 334 15.64 22.60 -1.11
CA VAL A 334 15.00 22.03 -2.30
C VAL A 334 15.59 22.67 -3.54
N ASP A 335 16.43 21.90 -4.23
CA ASP A 335 16.97 22.27 -5.54
C ASP A 335 15.96 21.96 -6.65
N ARG A 336 15.97 22.75 -7.73
CA ARG A 336 15.25 22.48 -8.99
C ARG A 336 13.75 22.12 -8.84
N SER A 337 13.01 22.86 -8.02
CA SER A 337 11.53 22.74 -7.90
C SER A 337 10.79 24.05 -8.20
N SER A 338 9.55 23.96 -8.71
CA SER A 338 8.67 25.14 -8.79
C SER A 338 8.47 25.76 -7.41
N ALA A 339 8.28 27.08 -7.34
CA ALA A 339 8.12 27.81 -6.08
C ALA A 339 7.07 27.19 -5.15
N THR A 340 5.95 26.73 -5.69
CA THR A 340 4.88 26.06 -4.94
C THR A 340 5.30 24.70 -4.41
N SER A 341 5.90 23.83 -5.24
CA SER A 341 6.38 22.52 -4.77
C SER A 341 7.49 22.67 -3.73
N ARG A 342 8.42 23.62 -3.94
CA ARG A 342 9.47 23.96 -2.96
C ARG A 342 8.86 24.37 -1.63
N ARG A 343 7.84 25.23 -1.63
CA ARG A 343 7.16 25.66 -0.41
C ARG A 343 6.48 24.50 0.31
N VAL A 344 5.76 23.63 -0.40
CA VAL A 344 5.10 22.42 0.14
C VAL A 344 6.14 21.48 0.77
N ILE A 345 7.22 21.17 0.05
CA ILE A 345 8.29 20.28 0.50
C ILE A 345 8.97 20.85 1.75
N VAL A 346 9.37 22.13 1.71
CA VAL A 346 10.02 22.80 2.85
C VAL A 346 9.07 22.81 4.05
N GLN A 347 7.83 23.26 3.92
CA GLN A 347 6.94 23.38 5.09
C GLN A 347 6.57 22.04 5.72
N SER A 348 6.43 20.98 4.93
CA SER A 348 6.02 19.66 5.42
C SER A 348 7.20 18.82 5.92
N LEU A 349 8.42 19.02 5.39
CA LEU A 349 9.60 18.23 5.78
C LEU A 349 10.62 19.00 6.61
N SER A 350 10.45 20.32 6.80
CA SER A 350 11.39 21.09 7.60
C SER A 350 11.44 20.57 9.03
N PRO A 351 12.63 20.21 9.52
CA PRO A 351 12.84 19.97 10.93
C PRO A 351 12.78 21.30 11.69
N VAL A 352 12.64 21.22 13.00
CA VAL A 352 12.90 22.38 13.87
C VAL A 352 14.40 22.66 13.82
N PRO A 353 14.84 23.85 13.35
CA PRO A 353 16.26 24.14 13.21
C PRO A 353 17.02 23.98 14.54
N GLY A 354 18.13 23.26 14.50
CA GLY A 354 18.99 23.05 15.68
C GLY A 354 18.43 22.06 16.71
N ALA A 355 17.35 21.34 16.38
CA ALA A 355 16.81 20.29 17.23
C ALA A 355 17.03 18.88 16.63
N ILE A 356 16.98 17.87 17.49
CA ILE A 356 16.91 16.47 17.07
C ILE A 356 15.57 16.26 16.33
N PRO A 357 15.58 15.67 15.12
CA PRO A 357 14.34 15.37 14.41
C PRO A 357 13.39 14.48 15.22
N ASP A 358 12.15 14.90 15.37
CA ASP A 358 11.05 14.02 15.80
C ASP A 358 10.77 13.01 14.69
N VAL A 359 11.38 11.83 14.82
CA VAL A 359 11.31 10.74 13.84
C VAL A 359 9.85 10.29 13.64
N PRO A 360 9.05 9.96 14.67
CA PRO A 360 7.64 9.61 14.48
C PRO A 360 6.83 10.67 13.73
N ALA A 361 6.99 11.95 14.07
CA ALA A 361 6.26 13.02 13.39
C ALA A 361 6.72 13.19 11.94
N LEU A 362 8.02 13.08 11.65
CA LEU A 362 8.52 13.17 10.27
C LEU A 362 8.13 11.95 9.43
N GLN A 363 8.17 10.74 10.00
CA GLN A 363 7.64 9.53 9.36
C GLN A 363 6.17 9.69 9.00
N GLN A 364 5.36 10.29 9.88
CA GLN A 364 3.97 10.55 9.58
C GLN A 364 3.82 11.51 8.41
N ARG A 365 4.51 12.66 8.45
CA ARG A 365 4.45 13.64 7.36
C ARG A 365 4.88 13.04 6.02
N MET A 366 5.89 12.16 6.01
CA MET A 366 6.32 11.44 4.80
C MET A 366 5.25 10.47 4.28
N ARG A 367 4.54 9.76 5.15
CA ARG A 367 3.41 8.91 4.74
C ARG A 367 2.26 9.73 4.16
N ASP A 368 1.91 10.85 4.81
CA ASP A 368 0.89 11.78 4.31
C ASP A 368 1.22 12.31 2.90
N PHE A 369 2.52 12.46 2.59
CA PHE A 369 2.98 12.79 1.23
C PHE A 369 2.73 11.68 0.21
N GLY A 370 2.81 10.40 0.61
CA GLY A 370 2.60 9.26 -0.31
C GLY A 370 1.16 9.08 -0.75
N GLU A 371 0.22 9.60 0.02
CA GLU A 371 -1.20 9.66 -0.35
C GLU A 371 -1.52 10.80 -1.32
N SER A 372 -0.56 11.70 -1.56
CA SER A 372 -0.69 12.79 -2.52
C SER A 372 -0.64 12.25 -3.95
N GLU A 373 -1.59 12.68 -4.78
CA GLU A 373 -1.61 12.32 -6.21
C GLU A 373 -0.64 13.17 -7.05
N PHE A 374 0.06 14.12 -6.42
CA PHE A 374 1.02 15.00 -7.09
C PHE A 374 2.45 14.44 -7.11
N PHE A 375 2.75 13.45 -6.27
CA PHE A 375 4.09 12.91 -6.10
C PHE A 375 4.09 11.38 -6.19
N ARG A 376 5.17 10.82 -6.72
CA ARG A 376 5.46 9.39 -6.83
C ARG A 376 6.48 8.89 -5.83
N GLY A 377 7.28 9.78 -5.28
CA GLY A 377 8.34 9.42 -4.35
C GLY A 377 8.96 10.67 -3.76
N ILE A 378 9.33 10.58 -2.50
CA ILE A 378 10.13 11.59 -1.82
C ILE A 378 11.23 10.93 -1.02
N TRP A 379 12.47 11.21 -1.42
CA TRP A 379 13.68 10.72 -0.78
C TRP A 379 14.34 11.91 -0.09
N LEU A 380 14.60 11.85 1.22
CA LEU A 380 15.04 13.02 1.98
C LEU A 380 16.46 13.47 1.65
N ASN A 381 17.32 12.52 1.27
CA ASN A 381 18.71 12.72 0.89
C ASN A 381 19.48 13.62 1.89
N PRO A 382 19.75 13.12 3.10
CA PRO A 382 20.42 13.89 4.14
C PRO A 382 21.89 14.15 3.76
N ARG A 383 22.33 15.39 3.91
CA ARG A 383 23.72 15.83 3.70
C ARG A 383 24.28 16.41 4.98
N VAL A 384 25.52 16.06 5.30
CA VAL A 384 26.24 16.67 6.41
C VAL A 384 26.57 18.13 6.07
N ARG A 385 26.28 19.02 7.02
CA ARG A 385 26.73 20.42 7.00
C ARG A 385 27.12 20.80 8.42
N ASP A 386 28.42 21.00 8.63
CA ASP A 386 29.01 21.22 9.93
C ASP A 386 28.63 20.06 10.88
N ASP A 387 28.09 20.34 12.07
CA ASP A 387 27.59 19.34 13.03
C ASP A 387 26.10 18.97 12.82
N SER A 388 25.50 19.43 11.73
CA SER A 388 24.08 19.24 11.43
C SER A 388 23.83 18.48 10.13
N ILE A 389 22.59 18.02 9.94
CA ILE A 389 22.11 17.51 8.66
C ILE A 389 21.19 18.53 7.97
N VAL A 390 21.37 18.64 6.66
CA VAL A 390 20.47 19.35 5.75
C VAL A 390 19.77 18.31 4.89
N PHE A 391 18.45 18.41 4.75
CA PHE A 391 17.71 17.56 3.82
C PHE A 391 17.72 18.17 2.43
N ALA A 392 18.14 17.40 1.43
CA ALA A 392 18.13 17.80 0.02
C ALA A 392 17.16 16.93 -0.79
N PRO A 393 15.84 17.00 -0.50
CA PRO A 393 14.91 15.97 -0.92
C PRO A 393 14.82 15.85 -2.44
N LEU A 394 14.99 14.62 -2.93
CA LEU A 394 14.70 14.26 -4.31
C LEU A 394 13.21 13.93 -4.42
N VAL A 395 12.51 14.64 -5.29
CA VAL A 395 11.06 14.52 -5.44
C VAL A 395 10.73 14.03 -6.83
N GLU A 396 10.11 12.85 -6.89
CA GLU A 396 9.55 12.29 -8.11
C GLU A 396 8.10 12.74 -8.23
N ARG A 397 7.77 13.46 -9.31
CA ARG A 397 6.42 13.94 -9.54
C ARG A 397 5.53 12.84 -10.11
N ALA A 398 4.24 12.92 -9.82
CA ALA A 398 3.26 12.16 -10.57
C ALA A 398 3.29 12.55 -12.05
N PRO A 399 2.92 11.64 -12.97
CA PRO A 399 2.79 11.94 -14.39
C PRO A 399 1.99 13.23 -14.62
N HIS A 400 2.46 14.08 -15.53
CA HIS A 400 1.77 15.33 -15.82
C HIS A 400 0.49 15.09 -16.62
N ARG A 401 0.42 13.98 -17.38
CA ARG A 401 -0.83 13.52 -18.01
C ARG A 401 -1.13 12.07 -17.67
N ALA A 402 -2.41 11.78 -17.50
CA ALA A 402 -2.92 10.43 -17.36
C ALA A 402 -4.19 10.27 -18.21
N LEU A 403 -4.24 9.26 -19.05
CA LEU A 403 -5.41 8.85 -19.82
C LEU A 403 -5.83 7.48 -19.29
N ALA A 404 -7.11 7.31 -19.00
CA ALA A 404 -7.63 6.10 -18.42
C ALA A 404 -8.90 5.67 -19.16
N ALA A 405 -9.07 4.36 -19.30
CA ALA A 405 -10.31 3.78 -19.77
C ALA A 405 -10.71 2.61 -18.88
N GLY A 406 -11.99 2.42 -18.66
CA GLY A 406 -12.52 1.31 -17.88
C GLY A 406 -13.85 0.82 -18.43
N LEU A 407 -14.15 -0.44 -18.11
CA LEU A 407 -15.38 -1.11 -18.48
C LEU A 407 -15.99 -1.72 -17.22
N VAL A 408 -17.31 -1.65 -17.11
CA VAL A 408 -18.06 -2.26 -16.03
C VAL A 408 -19.34 -2.85 -16.63
N TYR A 409 -19.79 -3.98 -16.10
CA TYR A 409 -21.07 -4.58 -16.48
C TYR A 409 -21.85 -4.98 -15.23
N ASP A 410 -23.14 -4.70 -15.23
CA ASP A 410 -24.11 -5.25 -14.30
C ASP A 410 -25.31 -5.73 -15.10
N GLN A 411 -25.89 -6.87 -14.73
CA GLN A 411 -27.03 -7.44 -15.46
C GLN A 411 -28.23 -6.48 -15.59
N ASP A 412 -28.47 -5.64 -14.58
CA ASP A 412 -29.65 -4.80 -14.42
C ASP A 412 -29.38 -3.41 -14.99
N LEU A 413 -28.13 -2.94 -14.89
CA LEU A 413 -27.72 -1.62 -15.35
C LEU A 413 -26.97 -1.65 -16.69
N GLY A 414 -26.78 -2.84 -17.25
CA GLY A 414 -26.12 -3.07 -18.52
C GLY A 414 -24.61 -2.82 -18.50
N GLY A 415 -24.02 -2.84 -19.70
CA GLY A 415 -22.62 -2.49 -19.91
C GLY A 415 -22.40 -0.98 -19.84
N SER A 416 -21.25 -0.58 -19.29
CA SER A 416 -20.80 0.80 -19.32
C SER A 416 -19.29 0.89 -19.54
N VAL A 417 -18.89 1.78 -20.45
CA VAL A 417 -17.50 2.16 -20.68
C VAL A 417 -17.30 3.58 -20.18
N TRP A 418 -16.13 3.87 -19.63
CA TRP A 418 -15.74 5.24 -19.35
C TRP A 418 -14.33 5.51 -19.83
N VAL A 419 -14.10 6.73 -20.28
CA VAL A 419 -12.79 7.27 -20.65
C VAL A 419 -12.56 8.55 -19.87
N GLY A 420 -11.33 8.81 -19.48
CA GLY A 420 -10.99 10.02 -18.76
C GLY A 420 -9.55 10.43 -18.97
N GLY A 421 -9.31 11.73 -18.83
CA GLY A 421 -8.00 12.35 -18.97
C GLY A 421 -7.76 13.36 -17.87
N VAL A 422 -6.53 13.40 -17.38
CA VAL A 422 -6.06 14.39 -16.41
C VAL A 422 -4.82 15.05 -16.96
N GLU A 423 -4.76 16.38 -16.85
CA GLU A 423 -3.60 17.19 -17.16
C GLU A 423 -3.25 18.06 -15.95
N ARG A 424 -2.08 17.80 -15.37
CA ARG A 424 -1.51 18.56 -14.26
C ARG A 424 -0.61 19.65 -14.83
N GLY A 425 -0.74 20.85 -14.29
CA GLY A 425 -0.07 22.01 -14.86
C GLY A 425 -0.86 22.69 -15.98
N PHE A 426 -2.15 22.40 -16.11
CA PHE A 426 -3.03 22.96 -17.14
C PHE A 426 -3.12 24.49 -16.99
N ALA A 427 -2.70 25.23 -18.01
CA ALA A 427 -2.57 26.71 -18.02
C ALA A 427 -1.62 27.32 -16.96
N SER A 428 -1.43 26.68 -15.80
CA SER A 428 -0.50 27.09 -14.75
C SER A 428 0.02 25.87 -13.99
N ARG A 429 1.24 25.96 -13.41
CA ARG A 429 1.92 24.82 -12.76
C ARG A 429 1.18 24.16 -11.59
N ASN A 430 0.15 24.80 -11.03
CA ASN A 430 -0.58 24.31 -9.85
C ASN A 430 -2.04 23.99 -10.13
N LEU A 431 -2.46 23.97 -11.40
CA LEU A 431 -3.83 23.69 -11.79
C LEU A 431 -3.89 22.32 -12.45
N GLU A 432 -4.71 21.43 -11.90
CA GLU A 432 -5.06 20.16 -12.54
C GLU A 432 -6.40 20.32 -13.25
N ALA A 433 -6.47 19.90 -14.51
CA ALA A 433 -7.70 19.77 -15.28
C ALA A 433 -8.00 18.29 -15.49
N SER A 434 -9.29 17.95 -15.45
CA SER A 434 -9.77 16.58 -15.63
C SER A 434 -11.03 16.58 -16.48
N VAL A 435 -11.14 15.57 -17.34
CA VAL A 435 -12.35 15.29 -18.11
C VAL A 435 -12.61 13.81 -18.02
N ARG A 436 -13.87 13.42 -17.83
CA ARG A 436 -14.32 12.05 -17.86
C ARG A 436 -15.63 11.95 -18.58
N THR A 437 -15.78 10.93 -19.40
CA THR A 437 -17.05 10.58 -20.02
C THR A 437 -17.37 9.12 -19.77
N ARG A 438 -18.62 8.85 -19.41
CA ARG A 438 -19.19 7.52 -19.21
C ARG A 438 -20.31 7.32 -20.22
N PHE A 439 -20.27 6.19 -20.90
CA PHE A 439 -21.28 5.71 -21.82
C PHE A 439 -21.84 4.40 -21.26
N GLY A 440 -23.12 4.37 -20.90
CA GLY A 440 -23.80 3.17 -20.43
C GLY A 440 -25.20 3.09 -21.00
N VAL A 441 -25.82 1.92 -20.87
CA VAL A 441 -27.16 1.65 -21.43
C VAL A 441 -28.20 2.61 -20.86
N TYR A 442 -28.25 2.77 -19.54
CA TYR A 442 -29.22 3.63 -18.86
C TYR A 442 -28.69 5.01 -18.47
N ARG A 443 -27.37 5.24 -18.57
CA ARG A 443 -26.76 6.49 -18.12
C ARG A 443 -25.58 6.89 -18.97
N GLN A 444 -25.62 8.12 -19.44
CA GLN A 444 -24.51 8.81 -20.09
C GLN A 444 -24.13 10.01 -19.25
N GLU A 445 -22.84 10.24 -19.05
CA GLU A 445 -22.36 11.32 -18.19
C GLU A 445 -21.04 11.87 -18.70
N ALA A 446 -20.91 13.19 -18.77
CA ALA A 446 -19.65 13.87 -19.00
C ALA A 446 -19.37 14.83 -17.85
N THR A 447 -18.17 14.72 -17.28
CA THR A 447 -17.73 15.50 -16.14
C THR A 447 -16.41 16.16 -16.48
N ALA A 448 -16.33 17.48 -16.27
CA ALA A 448 -15.11 18.26 -16.37
C ALA A 448 -14.82 18.88 -15.00
N GLY A 449 -13.55 18.93 -14.62
CA GLY A 449 -13.14 19.42 -13.31
C GLY A 449 -11.81 20.15 -13.34
N LEU A 450 -11.70 21.16 -12.48
CA LEU A 450 -10.51 21.93 -12.20
C LEU A 450 -10.17 21.79 -10.73
N ARG A 451 -8.91 21.46 -10.42
CA ARG A 451 -8.41 21.30 -9.05
C ARG A 451 -7.12 22.08 -8.89
N PRO A 452 -7.21 23.35 -8.51
CA PRO A 452 -6.01 24.10 -8.15
C PRO A 452 -5.47 23.65 -6.79
N SER A 453 -4.16 23.62 -6.67
CA SER A 453 -3.47 23.25 -5.44
C SER A 453 -3.02 24.50 -4.70
N PHE A 454 -3.64 24.78 -3.54
CA PHE A 454 -3.26 25.90 -2.67
C PHE A 454 -2.95 25.39 -1.26
N GLN A 455 -1.95 25.98 -0.61
CA GLN A 455 -1.61 25.65 0.76
C GLN A 455 -1.63 26.94 1.59
N LEU A 456 -2.38 26.92 2.70
CA LEU A 456 -2.55 28.03 3.62
C LEU A 456 -1.86 27.69 4.95
N GLY A 457 -0.67 28.25 5.18
CA GLY A 457 0.15 27.90 6.35
C GLY A 457 0.63 26.44 6.30
N ARG A 458 0.27 25.64 7.31
CA ARG A 458 0.56 24.20 7.35
C ARG A 458 -0.56 23.34 6.73
N THR A 459 -1.70 23.94 6.40
CA THR A 459 -2.90 23.23 5.93
C THR A 459 -2.98 23.23 4.41
N ILE A 460 -3.09 22.05 3.79
CA ILE A 460 -3.33 21.91 2.35
C ILE A 460 -4.83 21.99 2.12
N LEU A 461 -5.29 23.10 1.53
CA LEU A 461 -6.67 23.23 1.04
C LEU A 461 -6.73 22.69 -0.39
N ARG A 462 -7.72 21.87 -0.68
CA ARG A 462 -7.91 21.30 -2.03
C ARG A 462 -9.18 21.84 -2.65
N PRO A 463 -9.19 23.11 -3.10
CA PRO A 463 -10.32 23.64 -3.83
C PRO A 463 -10.54 22.90 -5.14
N PHE A 464 -11.79 22.84 -5.55
CA PHE A 464 -12.19 22.23 -6.80
C PHE A 464 -13.38 22.97 -7.40
N GLY A 465 -13.47 22.91 -8.72
CA GLY A 465 -14.68 23.19 -9.48
C GLY A 465 -14.97 21.99 -10.37
N SER A 466 -16.24 21.62 -10.50
CA SER A 466 -16.67 20.56 -11.41
C SER A 466 -17.99 20.89 -12.09
N LEU A 467 -18.08 20.54 -13.36
CA LEU A 467 -19.30 20.54 -14.16
C LEU A 467 -19.59 19.10 -14.55
N ALA A 468 -20.80 18.63 -14.31
CA ALA A 468 -21.28 17.34 -14.78
C ALA A 468 -22.57 17.56 -15.59
N VAL A 469 -22.67 16.85 -16.71
CA VAL A 469 -23.90 16.75 -17.49
C VAL A 469 -24.23 15.28 -17.66
N SER A 470 -25.46 14.89 -17.37
CA SER A 470 -25.90 13.51 -17.46
C SER A 470 -27.28 13.37 -18.09
N ILE A 471 -27.49 12.22 -18.72
CA ILE A 471 -28.77 11.75 -19.21
C ILE A 471 -28.94 10.35 -18.62
N GLU A 472 -30.04 10.14 -17.90
CA GLU A 472 -30.32 8.89 -17.20
C GLU A 472 -31.75 8.44 -17.44
N ASP A 473 -31.92 7.24 -17.98
CA ASP A 473 -33.21 6.56 -18.10
C ASP A 473 -33.47 5.77 -16.81
N ILE A 474 -34.40 6.26 -15.99
CA ILE A 474 -34.72 5.68 -14.69
C ILE A 474 -35.62 4.45 -14.89
N ARG A 475 -35.11 3.27 -14.52
CA ARG A 475 -35.92 2.05 -14.53
C ARG A 475 -37.02 2.16 -13.47
N LEU A 476 -38.26 2.00 -13.91
CA LEU A 476 -39.41 1.83 -13.04
C LEU A 476 -39.91 0.39 -13.15
N PHE A 477 -40.51 -0.11 -12.09
CA PHE A 477 -40.97 -1.50 -11.99
C PHE A 477 -42.39 -1.52 -11.46
N ASP A 478 -43.19 -2.46 -11.97
CA ASP A 478 -44.52 -2.72 -11.41
C ASP A 478 -44.44 -3.59 -10.13
N SER A 479 -45.59 -3.89 -9.54
CA SER A 479 -45.67 -4.70 -8.32
C SER A 479 -45.18 -6.13 -8.50
N SER A 480 -45.18 -6.65 -9.73
CA SER A 480 -44.67 -7.98 -10.07
C SER A 480 -43.15 -7.99 -10.30
N GLY A 481 -42.52 -6.82 -10.37
CA GLY A 481 -41.09 -6.66 -10.64
C GLY A 481 -40.75 -6.60 -12.13
N VAL A 482 -41.74 -6.43 -13.01
CA VAL A 482 -41.50 -6.24 -14.44
C VAL A 482 -41.12 -4.79 -14.68
N ALA A 483 -39.96 -4.59 -15.32
CA ALA A 483 -39.45 -3.26 -15.63
C ALA A 483 -40.25 -2.61 -16.77
N THR A 484 -40.54 -1.32 -16.64
CA THR A 484 -41.06 -0.50 -17.73
C THR A 484 -40.08 -0.51 -18.90
N PRO A 485 -40.55 -0.72 -20.16
CA PRO A 485 -39.71 -0.64 -21.34
C PRO A 485 -38.93 0.68 -21.42
N LEU A 486 -37.68 0.63 -21.87
CA LEU A 486 -36.77 1.78 -21.90
C LEU A 486 -37.34 2.97 -22.69
N GLU A 487 -38.12 2.71 -23.74
CA GLU A 487 -38.75 3.74 -24.56
C GLU A 487 -39.76 4.58 -23.76
N ARG A 488 -40.35 3.99 -22.71
CA ARG A 488 -41.36 4.60 -21.82
C ARG A 488 -40.80 5.00 -20.46
N ALA A 489 -39.57 4.61 -20.16
CA ALA A 489 -38.90 4.96 -18.90
C ALA A 489 -38.69 6.48 -18.78
N PRO A 490 -38.76 7.05 -17.57
CA PRO A 490 -38.45 8.45 -17.38
C PRO A 490 -36.99 8.79 -17.72
N GLU A 491 -36.81 9.61 -18.74
CA GLU A 491 -35.51 10.16 -19.12
C GLU A 491 -35.27 11.47 -18.35
N VAL A 492 -34.33 11.43 -17.40
CA VAL A 492 -33.88 12.59 -16.62
C VAL A 492 -32.61 13.14 -17.24
N ARG A 493 -32.64 14.41 -17.65
CA ARG A 493 -31.45 15.15 -18.08
C ARG A 493 -31.04 16.09 -16.97
N GLU A 494 -29.76 16.11 -16.66
CA GLU A 494 -29.24 16.84 -15.51
C GLU A 494 -27.95 17.59 -15.84
N ARG A 495 -27.83 18.76 -15.23
CA ARG A 495 -26.68 19.65 -15.29
C ARG A 495 -26.33 20.04 -13.87
N MET A 496 -25.09 19.83 -13.49
CA MET A 496 -24.64 20.02 -12.13
C MET A 496 -23.31 20.76 -12.13
N VAL A 497 -23.27 21.88 -11.40
CA VAL A 497 -22.06 22.66 -11.19
C VAL A 497 -21.77 22.67 -9.70
N GLN A 498 -20.54 22.34 -9.33
CA GLN A 498 -20.07 22.43 -7.96
C GLN A 498 -18.78 23.24 -7.89
N GLY A 499 -18.64 24.02 -6.84
CA GLY A 499 -17.42 24.73 -6.50
C GLY A 499 -17.22 24.74 -4.99
N GLY A 500 -16.05 24.31 -4.53
CA GLY A 500 -15.82 24.14 -3.10
C GLY A 500 -14.40 23.73 -2.77
N ALA A 501 -14.23 23.11 -1.60
CA ALA A 501 -12.94 22.62 -1.14
C ALA A 501 -13.05 21.29 -0.41
N GLU A 502 -11.97 20.53 -0.50
CA GLU A 502 -11.74 19.32 0.26
C GLU A 502 -10.62 19.55 1.28
N GLN A 503 -10.79 18.95 2.46
CA GLN A 503 -9.86 19.03 3.58
C GLN A 503 -9.71 17.65 4.21
N LEU A 504 -8.47 17.20 4.36
CA LEU A 504 -8.15 16.04 5.18
C LEU A 504 -8.17 16.45 6.66
N LEU A 505 -8.87 15.68 7.49
CA LEU A 505 -9.02 15.88 8.94
C LEU A 505 -8.34 14.72 9.67
N GLY A 506 -7.04 14.83 9.95
CA GLY A 506 -6.27 13.68 10.45
C GLY A 506 -5.93 12.69 9.31
N ARG A 507 -5.80 11.39 9.62
CA ARG A 507 -5.37 10.37 8.66
C ARG A 507 -6.48 9.90 7.73
N ASP A 508 -7.64 9.60 8.29
CA ASP A 508 -8.62 8.76 7.60
C ASP A 508 -9.90 9.51 7.23
N TRP A 509 -10.07 10.75 7.72
CA TRP A 509 -11.25 11.57 7.46
C TRP A 509 -11.01 12.57 6.33
N MET A 510 -11.95 12.66 5.40
CA MET A 510 -12.00 13.71 4.38
C MET A 510 -13.33 14.45 4.47
N LEU A 511 -13.25 15.78 4.57
CA LEU A 511 -14.38 16.69 4.51
C LEU A 511 -14.39 17.39 3.15
N ARG A 512 -15.54 17.41 2.49
CA ARG A 512 -15.83 18.14 1.26
C ARG A 512 -17.00 19.08 1.51
N LEU A 513 -16.81 20.36 1.23
CA LEU A 513 -17.85 21.38 1.30
C LEU A 513 -17.90 22.12 -0.03
N ALA A 514 -19.08 22.29 -0.62
CA ALA A 514 -19.23 23.01 -1.89
C ALA A 514 -20.58 23.70 -2.03
N ALA A 515 -20.58 24.81 -2.77
CA ALA A 515 -21.80 25.33 -3.38
C ALA A 515 -22.20 24.44 -4.56
N ILE A 516 -23.50 24.28 -4.79
CA ILE A 516 -24.07 23.49 -5.87
C ILE A 516 -25.12 24.30 -6.63
N TYR A 517 -25.07 24.20 -7.96
CA TYR A 517 -26.20 24.41 -8.85
C TYR A 517 -26.57 23.06 -9.49
N ARG A 518 -27.86 22.74 -9.53
CA ARG A 518 -28.40 21.53 -10.12
C ARG A 518 -29.65 21.86 -10.92
N GLY A 519 -29.59 21.72 -12.23
CA GLY A 519 -30.72 21.84 -13.14
C GLY A 519 -31.11 20.47 -13.69
N TRP A 520 -32.39 20.10 -13.65
CA TRP A 520 -32.86 18.83 -14.22
C TRP A 520 -34.21 18.96 -14.93
N SER A 521 -34.44 18.06 -15.88
CA SER A 521 -35.69 17.96 -16.63
C SER A 521 -36.06 16.50 -16.86
N THR A 522 -37.33 16.14 -16.66
CA THR A 522 -37.85 14.81 -17.00
C THR A 522 -38.61 14.91 -18.32
N ARG A 523 -38.16 14.21 -19.38
CA ARG A 523 -38.74 14.35 -20.74
C ARG A 523 -39.74 13.26 -21.13
N ARG A 524 -39.58 12.05 -20.60
CA ARG A 524 -40.44 10.89 -20.86
C ARG A 524 -41.01 10.35 -19.54
N GLY A 525 -42.09 9.58 -19.58
CA GLY A 525 -42.66 8.93 -18.40
C GLY A 525 -43.61 9.82 -17.58
N ASP A 526 -43.30 10.02 -16.29
CA ASP A 526 -44.20 10.61 -15.29
C ASP A 526 -44.51 12.10 -15.56
N SER A 527 -45.76 12.39 -15.94
CA SER A 527 -46.23 13.75 -16.24
C SER A 527 -46.16 14.71 -15.05
N LEU A 528 -46.13 14.20 -13.80
CA LEU A 528 -45.98 15.01 -12.58
C LEU A 528 -44.52 15.42 -12.32
N ALA A 529 -43.55 14.72 -12.94
CA ALA A 529 -42.13 15.03 -12.88
C ALA A 529 -41.65 15.89 -14.06
N ALA A 530 -42.56 16.21 -15.01
CA ALA A 530 -42.25 16.99 -16.21
C ALA A 530 -41.90 18.45 -15.88
N GLY A 531 -41.04 19.03 -16.73
CA GLY A 531 -40.62 20.43 -16.65
C GLY A 531 -39.18 20.62 -16.16
N ASP A 532 -38.61 21.76 -16.55
CA ASP A 532 -37.27 22.18 -16.14
C ASP A 532 -37.31 22.70 -14.70
N ARG A 533 -36.39 22.22 -13.87
CA ARG A 533 -36.23 22.63 -12.48
C ARG A 533 -34.79 23.00 -12.20
N ASP A 534 -34.61 24.03 -11.39
CA ASP A 534 -33.30 24.49 -10.93
C ASP A 534 -33.28 24.55 -9.41
N ALA A 535 -32.17 24.07 -8.84
CA ALA A 535 -31.87 24.15 -7.43
C ALA A 535 -30.46 24.73 -7.20
N PHE A 536 -30.37 25.58 -6.18
CA PHE A 536 -29.12 26.18 -5.71
C PHE A 536 -28.96 25.89 -4.23
N GLY A 537 -27.73 25.68 -3.78
CA GLY A 537 -27.46 25.52 -2.35
C GLY A 537 -26.05 25.04 -2.05
N ALA A 538 -25.94 24.20 -1.03
CA ALA A 538 -24.68 23.64 -0.58
C ALA A 538 -24.74 22.12 -0.47
N VAL A 539 -23.59 21.48 -0.66
CA VAL A 539 -23.36 20.07 -0.36
C VAL A 539 -22.24 19.93 0.65
N ALA A 540 -22.39 18.97 1.56
CA ALA A 540 -21.35 18.57 2.49
C ALA A 540 -21.20 17.05 2.46
N ARG A 541 -19.96 16.56 2.40
CA ARG A 541 -19.65 15.15 2.56
C ARG A 541 -18.48 14.99 3.52
N ILE A 542 -18.67 14.18 4.55
CA ILE A 542 -17.59 13.75 5.43
C ILE A 542 -17.46 12.24 5.32
N GLU A 543 -16.27 11.74 5.05
CA GLU A 543 -16.02 10.31 4.90
C GLU A 543 -14.82 9.87 5.71
N HIS A 544 -14.90 8.68 6.27
CA HIS A 544 -13.84 7.99 6.99
C HIS A 544 -13.51 6.70 6.26
N THR A 545 -12.27 6.59 5.78
CA THR A 545 -11.81 5.36 5.12
C THR A 545 -11.39 4.35 6.20
N PRO A 546 -12.03 3.17 6.30
CA PRO A 546 -11.69 2.20 7.34
C PRO A 546 -10.29 1.58 7.13
N ASP A 547 -9.52 1.44 8.21
CA ASP A 547 -8.41 0.48 8.32
C ASP A 547 -8.93 -0.89 8.82
N ARG A 548 -8.10 -1.95 8.79
CA ARG A 548 -8.41 -3.37 9.06
C ARG A 548 -9.32 -3.65 10.27
N HIS A 549 -9.33 -2.78 11.27
CA HIS A 549 -10.13 -2.91 12.50
C HIS A 549 -11.01 -1.70 12.82
N ALA A 550 -10.96 -0.64 12.01
CA ALA A 550 -11.65 0.62 12.28
C ALA A 550 -13.02 0.66 11.59
N TYR A 551 -13.95 1.42 12.18
CA TYR A 551 -15.19 1.78 11.51
C TYR A 551 -14.87 2.60 10.26
N GLY A 552 -15.62 2.40 9.19
CA GLY A 552 -15.62 3.26 8.01
C GLY A 552 -16.98 3.90 7.85
N GLY A 553 -17.09 4.98 7.09
CA GLY A 553 -18.40 5.55 6.83
C GLY A 553 -18.37 6.83 6.04
N ALA A 554 -19.55 7.29 5.65
CA ALA A 554 -19.73 8.58 5.01
C ALA A 554 -21.07 9.20 5.42
N VAL A 555 -21.08 10.51 5.58
CA VAL A 555 -22.29 11.32 5.69
C VAL A 555 -22.31 12.30 4.53
N GLU A 556 -23.40 12.29 3.77
CA GLU A 556 -23.64 13.21 2.66
C GLU A 556 -24.89 14.05 2.94
N LEU A 557 -24.80 15.34 2.69
CA LEU A 557 -25.87 16.31 2.90
C LEU A 557 -26.00 17.19 1.64
N ASP A 558 -27.19 17.19 1.03
CA ASP A 558 -27.56 18.20 0.03
C ASP A 558 -28.57 19.15 0.65
N TRP A 559 -28.24 20.43 0.68
CA TRP A 559 -29.07 21.50 1.21
C TRP A 559 -29.34 22.53 0.12
N THR A 560 -30.41 22.34 -0.66
CA THR A 560 -30.79 23.26 -1.75
C THR A 560 -32.05 24.07 -1.43
N ASN A 561 -32.35 25.10 -2.22
CA ASN A 561 -33.61 25.86 -2.12
C ASN A 561 -34.85 25.06 -2.59
N ARG A 562 -34.68 23.91 -3.23
CA ARG A 562 -35.78 23.07 -3.75
C ARG A 562 -35.98 21.79 -2.95
N TYR A 563 -34.88 21.13 -2.59
CA TYR A 563 -34.90 19.84 -1.92
C TYR A 563 -33.77 19.70 -0.90
N ARG A 564 -33.95 18.74 0.00
CA ARG A 564 -32.96 18.32 0.99
C ARG A 564 -32.68 16.83 0.82
N ARG A 565 -31.44 16.40 1.00
CA ARG A 565 -31.04 14.98 0.99
C ARG A 565 -30.01 14.72 2.09
N VAL A 566 -30.14 13.59 2.76
CA VAL A 566 -29.20 13.08 3.75
C VAL A 566 -28.94 11.61 3.44
N ALA A 567 -27.68 11.22 3.38
CA ALA A 567 -27.29 9.82 3.32
C ALA A 567 -26.20 9.53 4.35
N VAL A 568 -26.38 8.49 5.14
CA VAL A 568 -25.43 8.06 6.17
C VAL A 568 -25.08 6.60 5.92
N THR A 569 -23.79 6.32 5.78
CA THR A 569 -23.27 4.97 5.67
C THR A 569 -22.28 4.74 6.81
N VAL A 570 -22.45 3.65 7.54
CA VAL A 570 -21.50 3.18 8.55
C VAL A 570 -21.15 1.74 8.21
N SER A 571 -19.87 1.40 8.26
CA SER A 571 -19.37 0.07 7.95
C SER A 571 -18.35 -0.39 8.99
N ARG A 572 -18.32 -1.70 9.24
CA ARG A 572 -17.36 -2.32 10.15
C ARG A 572 -16.82 -3.61 9.53
N PRO A 573 -15.51 -3.68 9.24
CA PRO A 573 -14.88 -4.92 8.85
C PRO A 573 -14.69 -5.83 10.07
N HIS A 574 -14.78 -7.12 9.84
CA HIS A 574 -14.53 -8.19 10.80
C HIS A 574 -13.76 -9.32 10.10
N ALA A 575 -12.91 -10.02 10.84
CA ALA A 575 -12.20 -11.20 10.34
C ALA A 575 -12.13 -12.27 11.43
N TRP A 576 -12.46 -13.51 11.08
CA TRP A 576 -12.36 -14.67 11.97
C TRP A 576 -12.09 -15.93 11.17
N GLY A 577 -11.10 -16.74 11.54
CA GLY A 577 -10.87 -18.07 10.95
C GLY A 577 -10.79 -18.09 9.41
N GLY A 578 -10.22 -17.05 8.78
CA GLY A 578 -10.13 -16.92 7.32
C GLY A 578 -11.38 -16.35 6.63
N VAL A 579 -12.51 -16.23 7.33
CA VAL A 579 -13.71 -15.54 6.87
C VAL A 579 -13.51 -14.03 7.03
N ARG A 580 -13.80 -13.29 5.97
CA ARG A 580 -13.90 -11.83 5.99
C ARG A 580 -15.36 -11.43 5.99
N ALA A 581 -15.75 -10.54 6.89
CA ALA A 581 -17.09 -9.99 6.92
C ALA A 581 -17.05 -8.46 6.96
N VAL A 582 -17.99 -7.81 6.26
CA VAL A 582 -18.18 -6.37 6.33
C VAL A 582 -19.65 -6.11 6.60
N THR A 583 -19.96 -5.60 7.78
CA THR A 583 -21.31 -5.16 8.14
C THR A 583 -21.47 -3.70 7.80
N ARG A 584 -22.56 -3.32 7.13
CA ARG A 584 -22.86 -1.96 6.68
C ARG A 584 -24.30 -1.58 7.02
N LEU A 585 -24.46 -0.42 7.63
CA LEU A 585 -25.73 0.28 7.80
C LEU A 585 -25.77 1.45 6.82
N HIS A 586 -26.83 1.52 6.01
CA HIS A 586 -27.11 2.63 5.11
C HIS A 586 -28.47 3.23 5.45
N LEU A 587 -28.50 4.56 5.65
CA LEU A 587 -29.70 5.34 5.93
C LEU A 587 -29.80 6.45 4.88
N GLY A 588 -30.92 6.51 4.18
CA GLY A 588 -31.21 7.50 3.16
C GLY A 588 -32.47 8.29 3.50
N TRP A 589 -32.44 9.60 3.29
CA TRP A 589 -33.62 10.46 3.37
C TRP A 589 -33.54 11.58 2.34
N SER A 590 -34.64 11.86 1.66
CA SER A 590 -34.78 12.98 0.72
C SER A 590 -36.16 13.59 0.81
N SER A 591 -36.27 14.91 0.61
CA SER A 591 -37.58 15.56 0.51
C SER A 591 -38.32 15.13 -0.76
N ARG A 592 -39.64 15.32 -0.81
CA ARG A 592 -40.49 14.84 -1.92
C ARG A 592 -40.08 15.43 -3.27
N GLU A 593 -39.58 16.66 -3.25
CA GLU A 593 -39.19 17.48 -4.39
C GLU A 593 -37.84 17.05 -4.99
N ALA A 594 -37.10 16.17 -4.32
CA ALA A 594 -35.83 15.67 -4.82
C ALA A 594 -36.01 14.97 -6.19
N PRO A 595 -35.11 15.20 -7.16
CA PRO A 595 -35.16 14.53 -8.45
C PRO A 595 -35.07 13.02 -8.28
N LEU A 596 -35.59 12.26 -9.26
CA LEU A 596 -35.56 10.78 -9.23
C LEU A 596 -34.13 10.24 -9.06
N THR A 597 -33.15 10.90 -9.64
CA THR A 597 -31.71 10.58 -9.54
C THR A 597 -31.10 10.86 -8.15
N ALA A 598 -31.82 11.56 -7.26
CA ALA A 598 -31.39 11.85 -5.88
C ALA A 598 -32.16 11.06 -4.81
N ARG A 599 -33.15 10.27 -5.23
CA ARG A 599 -33.94 9.37 -4.38
C ARG A 599 -33.16 8.09 -4.10
N PHE A 600 -33.68 7.27 -3.19
CA PHE A 600 -33.02 6.05 -2.72
C PHE A 600 -33.75 4.82 -3.24
N THR A 601 -33.04 3.71 -3.39
CA THR A 601 -33.61 2.44 -3.84
C THR A 601 -33.20 1.37 -2.87
N LEU A 602 -34.08 0.44 -2.48
CA LEU A 602 -33.72 -0.60 -1.51
C LEU A 602 -32.46 -1.39 -1.92
N GLY A 603 -31.45 -1.40 -1.06
CA GLY A 603 -30.10 -1.95 -1.30
C GLY A 603 -29.15 -0.98 -2.03
N ASP A 604 -29.56 0.28 -2.21
CA ASP A 604 -28.94 1.31 -3.04
C ASP A 604 -28.43 0.71 -4.38
N LYS A 605 -27.23 1.08 -4.80
CA LYS A 605 -26.60 0.60 -6.02
C LYS A 605 -26.10 -0.85 -5.91
N ASP A 606 -26.00 -1.39 -4.69
CA ASP A 606 -25.64 -2.79 -4.47
C ASP A 606 -26.84 -3.73 -4.74
N GLY A 607 -28.06 -3.21 -4.73
CA GLY A 607 -29.31 -3.97 -4.88
C GLY A 607 -29.65 -4.81 -3.65
N PHE A 608 -30.94 -5.05 -3.43
CA PHE A 608 -31.45 -5.88 -2.35
C PHE A 608 -31.77 -7.29 -2.82
N ALA A 609 -31.49 -8.31 -2.00
CA ALA A 609 -31.72 -9.71 -2.34
C ALA A 609 -33.13 -9.97 -2.89
N GLY A 610 -33.22 -10.66 -4.03
CA GLY A 610 -34.48 -11.05 -4.67
C GLY A 610 -35.15 -9.95 -5.50
N PHE A 611 -34.68 -8.70 -5.44
CA PHE A 611 -35.20 -7.58 -6.25
C PHE A 611 -34.19 -7.13 -7.31
N HIS A 612 -34.70 -6.58 -8.42
CA HIS A 612 -33.88 -5.90 -9.41
C HIS A 612 -33.31 -4.59 -8.84
N ILE A 613 -32.12 -4.18 -9.31
CA ILE A 613 -31.56 -2.88 -8.91
C ILE A 613 -32.50 -1.76 -9.35
N GLY A 614 -32.86 -0.89 -8.42
CA GLY A 614 -33.79 0.23 -8.65
C GLY A 614 -35.27 -0.10 -8.47
N GLU A 615 -35.63 -1.37 -8.20
CA GLU A 615 -37.03 -1.80 -8.14
C GLU A 615 -37.85 -1.10 -7.06
N LYS A 616 -37.25 -0.88 -5.89
CA LYS A 616 -37.89 -0.25 -4.73
C LYS A 616 -37.40 1.18 -4.54
N LEU A 617 -37.66 2.04 -5.54
CA LEU A 617 -37.34 3.48 -5.51
C LEU A 617 -38.27 4.25 -4.56
N ALA A 618 -37.70 5.04 -3.65
CA ALA A 618 -38.44 5.81 -2.65
C ALA A 618 -37.66 7.03 -2.14
N ASN A 619 -38.27 7.79 -1.23
CA ASN A 619 -37.65 8.98 -0.65
C ASN A 619 -36.74 8.66 0.53
N THR A 620 -36.99 7.56 1.23
CA THR A 620 -36.20 7.13 2.38
C THR A 620 -35.82 5.66 2.24
N GLU A 621 -34.70 5.31 2.84
CA GLU A 621 -34.18 3.95 2.87
C GLU A 621 -33.51 3.67 4.22
N THR A 622 -33.62 2.44 4.68
CA THR A 622 -32.82 1.92 5.79
C THR A 622 -32.44 0.49 5.48
N VAL A 623 -31.15 0.21 5.37
CA VAL A 623 -30.62 -1.12 5.05
C VAL A 623 -29.47 -1.46 5.98
N LEU A 624 -29.55 -2.61 6.62
CA LEU A 624 -28.44 -3.28 7.29
C LEU A 624 -28.05 -4.50 6.44
N GLN A 625 -26.80 -4.57 6.04
CA GLN A 625 -26.26 -5.71 5.30
C GLN A 625 -24.96 -6.22 5.91
N THR A 626 -24.70 -7.51 5.77
CA THR A 626 -23.41 -8.12 6.09
C THR A 626 -22.94 -8.93 4.90
N ASP A 627 -21.83 -8.48 4.30
CA ASP A 627 -21.13 -9.17 3.22
C ASP A 627 -20.09 -10.12 3.83
N LEU A 628 -20.17 -11.40 3.48
CA LEU A 628 -19.28 -12.48 3.89
C LEU A 628 -18.46 -12.96 2.70
N GLY A 629 -17.17 -13.15 2.88
CA GLY A 629 -16.25 -13.70 1.90
C GLY A 629 -15.39 -14.80 2.50
N LEU A 630 -15.44 -15.98 1.90
CA LEU A 630 -14.59 -17.12 2.22
C LEU A 630 -13.66 -17.40 1.02
N PRO A 631 -12.34 -17.24 1.17
CA PRO A 631 -11.42 -17.57 0.09
C PRO A 631 -11.51 -19.07 -0.24
N LEU A 632 -11.58 -19.38 -1.53
CA LEU A 632 -11.50 -20.74 -2.06
C LEU A 632 -10.11 -20.93 -2.71
N ARG A 633 -10.01 -21.87 -3.67
CA ARG A 633 -8.77 -22.13 -4.41
C ARG A 633 -8.56 -21.08 -5.51
N GLY A 634 -7.34 -20.55 -5.61
CA GLY A 634 -6.98 -19.58 -6.65
C GLY A 634 -7.63 -18.21 -6.42
N PRO A 635 -8.07 -17.50 -7.47
CA PRO A 635 -8.72 -16.19 -7.32
C PRO A 635 -10.18 -16.27 -6.84
N LEU A 636 -10.72 -17.49 -6.69
CA LEU A 636 -12.12 -17.74 -6.36
C LEU A 636 -12.39 -17.55 -4.86
N GLN A 637 -13.57 -17.02 -4.55
CA GLN A 637 -14.10 -16.91 -3.20
C GLN A 637 -15.60 -17.22 -3.20
N ALA A 638 -16.08 -17.91 -2.17
CA ALA A 638 -17.50 -17.98 -1.89
C ALA A 638 -17.93 -16.67 -1.24
N ILE A 639 -19.02 -16.08 -1.72
CA ILE A 639 -19.56 -14.82 -1.21
C ILE A 639 -21.00 -15.01 -0.80
N ALA A 640 -21.35 -14.48 0.35
CA ALA A 640 -22.73 -14.43 0.82
C ALA A 640 -23.03 -13.03 1.33
N THR A 641 -24.24 -12.53 1.12
CA THR A 641 -24.68 -11.26 1.69
C THR A 641 -26.00 -11.49 2.38
N VAL A 642 -26.13 -11.13 3.65
CA VAL A 642 -27.42 -11.11 4.37
C VAL A 642 -27.85 -9.66 4.51
N MET A 643 -29.13 -9.37 4.26
CA MET A 643 -29.66 -8.02 4.16
C MET A 643 -31.02 -7.92 4.86
N GLY A 644 -31.25 -6.83 5.56
CA GLY A 644 -32.55 -6.45 6.09
C GLY A 644 -32.77 -4.96 5.90
N GLY A 645 -33.95 -4.55 5.44
CA GLY A 645 -34.20 -3.13 5.21
C GLY A 645 -35.61 -2.79 4.76
N GLN A 646 -35.85 -1.50 4.60
CA GLN A 646 -37.13 -0.95 4.15
C GLN A 646 -36.93 0.35 3.38
N VAL A 647 -37.96 0.75 2.65
CA VAL A 647 -38.04 2.04 1.96
C VAL A 647 -39.41 2.67 2.17
N SER A 648 -39.48 4.00 2.20
CA SER A 648 -40.75 4.75 2.27
C SER A 648 -40.79 5.91 1.29
N SER A 649 -41.92 6.05 0.59
CA SER A 649 -42.19 7.19 -0.29
C SER A 649 -42.68 8.42 0.48
N ASP A 650 -43.02 8.27 1.76
CA ASP A 650 -43.39 9.40 2.63
C ASP A 650 -42.20 9.82 3.50
N PRO A 651 -41.48 10.91 3.16
CA PRO A 651 -40.34 11.36 3.95
C PRO A 651 -40.71 11.86 5.36
N ALA A 652 -41.98 12.15 5.65
CA ALA A 652 -42.43 12.46 7.02
C ALA A 652 -42.55 11.19 7.89
N ARG A 653 -42.63 10.02 7.25
CA ARG A 653 -42.71 8.71 7.90
C ARG A 653 -41.62 7.79 7.31
N PRO A 654 -40.34 8.05 7.63
CA PRO A 654 -39.22 7.40 6.97
C PRO A 654 -39.14 5.88 7.18
N LEU A 655 -39.82 5.37 8.21
CA LEU A 655 -39.83 3.96 8.62
C LEU A 655 -41.24 3.32 8.49
N SER A 656 -42.13 3.89 7.68
CA SER A 656 -43.47 3.32 7.46
C SER A 656 -43.53 2.29 6.33
N GLY A 657 -42.39 1.87 5.79
CA GLY A 657 -42.32 0.87 4.73
C GLY A 657 -42.45 -0.54 5.28
N SER A 658 -42.67 -1.50 4.37
CA SER A 658 -42.54 -2.92 4.70
C SER A 658 -41.08 -3.28 4.92
N TRP A 659 -40.83 -4.13 5.92
CA TRP A 659 -39.52 -4.72 6.13
C TRP A 659 -39.30 -5.92 5.20
N TYR A 660 -38.19 -5.87 4.48
CA TYR A 660 -37.70 -6.97 3.67
C TYR A 660 -36.47 -7.55 4.34
N THR A 661 -36.33 -8.86 4.28
CA THR A 661 -35.12 -9.59 4.66
C THR A 661 -34.77 -10.55 3.54
N GLY A 662 -33.48 -10.74 3.31
CA GLY A 662 -33.05 -11.63 2.25
C GLY A 662 -31.57 -11.95 2.31
N ALA A 663 -31.18 -12.91 1.47
CA ALA A 663 -29.81 -13.33 1.35
C ALA A 663 -29.44 -13.52 -0.11
N ARG A 664 -28.17 -13.22 -0.42
CA ARG A 664 -27.52 -13.55 -1.68
C ARG A 664 -26.41 -14.55 -1.42
N LEU A 665 -26.28 -15.55 -2.25
CA LEU A 665 -25.20 -16.53 -2.20
C LEU A 665 -24.59 -16.68 -3.58
N GLY A 666 -23.27 -16.82 -3.66
CA GLY A 666 -22.61 -16.99 -4.93
C GLY A 666 -21.10 -17.12 -4.87
N LEU A 667 -20.49 -16.88 -6.03
CA LEU A 667 -19.05 -16.94 -6.23
C LEU A 667 -18.53 -15.57 -6.70
N GLY A 668 -17.36 -15.22 -6.21
CA GLY A 668 -16.60 -14.07 -6.66
C GLY A 668 -15.20 -14.48 -7.12
N ALA A 669 -14.63 -13.69 -8.03
CA ALA A 669 -13.24 -13.83 -8.42
C ALA A 669 -12.64 -12.44 -8.64
N ASP A 670 -11.41 -12.20 -8.21
CA ASP A 670 -10.69 -11.02 -8.67
C ASP A 670 -10.11 -11.30 -10.06
N SER A 671 -10.42 -10.45 -11.04
CA SER A 671 -9.92 -10.57 -12.42
C SER A 671 -9.17 -9.30 -12.85
N PRO A 672 -8.41 -9.34 -13.96
CA PRO A 672 -7.80 -8.14 -14.53
C PRO A 672 -8.81 -7.05 -14.91
N LEU A 673 -10.07 -7.42 -15.20
CA LEU A 673 -11.18 -6.49 -15.47
C LEU A 673 -11.82 -5.92 -14.19
N GLY A 674 -11.29 -6.28 -13.02
CA GLY A 674 -11.87 -6.04 -11.70
C GLY A 674 -12.63 -7.26 -11.14
N PRO A 675 -13.34 -7.11 -10.01
CA PRO A 675 -14.04 -8.23 -9.39
C PRO A 675 -15.18 -8.73 -10.28
N LEU A 676 -15.21 -10.04 -10.48
CA LEU A 676 -16.33 -10.78 -11.05
C LEU A 676 -17.18 -11.29 -9.90
N ARG A 677 -18.50 -11.12 -9.99
CA ARG A 677 -19.45 -11.65 -9.01
C ARG A 677 -20.64 -12.27 -9.71
N LEU A 678 -20.99 -13.47 -9.30
CA LEU A 678 -22.23 -14.14 -9.67
C LEU A 678 -22.92 -14.57 -8.39
N GLN A 679 -24.09 -14.00 -8.11
CA GLN A 679 -24.88 -14.34 -6.93
C GLN A 679 -26.33 -14.63 -7.31
N TYR A 680 -26.98 -15.46 -6.50
CA TYR A 680 -28.42 -15.68 -6.53
C TYR A 680 -29.00 -15.16 -5.23
N GLY A 681 -30.03 -14.32 -5.32
CA GLY A 681 -30.70 -13.70 -4.18
C GLY A 681 -32.13 -14.15 -4.01
N VAL A 682 -32.56 -14.28 -2.76
CA VAL A 682 -33.93 -14.56 -2.34
C VAL A 682 -34.31 -13.68 -1.16
N ASN A 683 -35.59 -13.33 -1.04
CA ASN A 683 -36.11 -12.60 0.11
C ASN A 683 -37.37 -13.23 0.73
N ASN A 684 -37.84 -12.62 1.83
CA ASN A 684 -38.99 -13.03 2.61
C ASN A 684 -40.35 -12.90 1.88
N GLU A 685 -40.39 -12.23 0.73
CA GLU A 685 -41.56 -12.14 -0.16
C GLU A 685 -41.55 -13.26 -1.23
N GLY A 686 -40.58 -14.18 -1.18
CA GLY A 686 -40.41 -15.25 -2.17
C GLY A 686 -39.89 -14.76 -3.52
N ARG A 687 -39.44 -13.49 -3.63
CA ARG A 687 -38.86 -12.95 -4.84
C ARG A 687 -37.41 -13.43 -4.98
N THR A 688 -37.01 -13.67 -6.23
CA THR A 688 -35.69 -14.20 -6.57
C THR A 688 -35.07 -13.42 -7.71
N ALA A 689 -33.76 -13.22 -7.66
CA ALA A 689 -33.02 -12.57 -8.74
C ALA A 689 -31.59 -13.14 -8.83
N TRP A 690 -31.08 -13.27 -10.05
CA TRP A 690 -29.63 -13.41 -10.26
C TRP A 690 -28.94 -12.06 -10.06
N TYR A 691 -27.62 -12.02 -9.88
CA TYR A 691 -26.79 -10.83 -9.87
C TYR A 691 -25.46 -11.16 -10.52
N PHE A 692 -25.25 -10.72 -11.76
CA PHE A 692 -23.99 -10.87 -12.45
C PHE A 692 -23.30 -9.52 -12.65
N ARG A 693 -22.06 -9.40 -12.17
CA ARG A 693 -21.27 -8.16 -12.18
C ARG A 693 -19.83 -8.40 -12.62
N ILE A 694 -19.31 -7.47 -13.42
CA ILE A 694 -17.92 -7.40 -13.86
C ILE A 694 -17.38 -6.01 -13.54
N GLY A 695 -16.32 -5.95 -12.74
CA GLY A 695 -15.69 -4.71 -12.30
C GLY A 695 -16.28 -4.18 -10.99
N ARG A 696 -15.66 -3.13 -10.42
CA ARG A 696 -16.25 -2.42 -9.27
C ARG A 696 -17.28 -1.42 -9.81
N TRP A 697 -18.55 -1.75 -9.64
CA TRP A 697 -19.64 -0.80 -9.84
C TRP A 697 -19.56 0.18 -8.65
N PHE A 698 -19.25 1.46 -8.96
CA PHE A 698 -19.14 2.68 -8.13
C PHE A 698 -18.11 2.72 -6.98
#